data_AF-A0A8C7VAN9-F1
#
_entry.id   AF-A0A8C7VAN9-F1
#
_cell.length_a   1.000
_cell.length_b   1.000
_cell.length_c   1.000
_cell.angle_alpha   90.00
_cell.angle_beta   90.00
_cell.angle_gamma   90.00
#
_symmetry.space_group_name_H-M   'P 1'
#
loop_
_entity.id
_entity.type
_entity.pdbx_description
1 polymer ?
#
loop_
_entity_poly.entity_id
_entity_poly.type
_entity_poly.pdbx_seq_one_letter_code
_entity_poly.pdbx_strand_id
1 'polypeptide(L)'
;MRADIMEKIVSLSDGERIPELQQYLSSLTDDQVTSSPPSAPEGASRRLLLYQHCIPLCESGDLQTEVASDIIGLLMLETHNLPGPSLAQLASLFVDAIKLGKMGSGKSLELFPTVLTALAATEALSYGKGELSGEEYKKQLINSLCSSRWDPQCVIHLTTMFRDVPLAPEELQFLVEKVLRMFLKLDLQEIPPLVYQLLLLAAKGCKKQVLEGIISYFKEQDLLSIMTPIIHNLRHVEGTAILHIVFAVRLDQELGREFLKSVKGCQGELCPFSIALLLSVARIQRYEEQLFDFLKGTITKGFKDEHLQQGSKFLQDLLPQRCSLAQMILDTVKNSVFGWDHVTQGLVQLGFILMDAFGPKAGPFGKTATEGANATAKTPTQQACRLGGHILLEGFKMHEPIRGEILEQVLNRLVTKTASPVTHFIDLLSDIVVSAPMILLESSSKVTETFDHLSYLPLATVQGLLKAVQPLLKVSMSMKDALILVLRKAMFSSQLDGRKSAVTGFLLLLKNFRVLGSMASSQCTPALSFMYSSHYEGISIGPFICDVSCAQVQVDVHSRYNSAANEAFCLEILSSLRRCLGQQADVRLMLYEGFHDVLRRNSQLASSIMQTLLSQVRRYYEPEQDLLPPVKLELCIGAQGDQVFLQEPLAHLLSCTVHCLLWYQGMRRSARPNAGGSDNDDDDEEEGGFQDELQSILESITRRMIKCELEDFELDKSAEFSLSSVGVKNSIYAVLVMGVYEVLIEYNFTKANYSKSLFEELLELFSRYNKLSEILKEKSGKGKSSKSPRSLLSMGFVSTLLTALFRDSAQSREEALLVLRSSGDFLRYAVNVALQKITQLEETGHTDGPDGQNTDKTFHHLCDITSVLMWRYTNIPCAVEDAGKKEKRCSVSLLCLEGLLRIFSTGQQRYPARVAQLLSAIGGTHTNWNASVTEKIAFYIRQFQRALFTQLSGGEEDFSSKEAQILVNILSVLSRQLEPSSQQFVQMITWTVKICKETSFEDIAFSKGLLSLLFSLHVLYKSPVSLLWELCQDIHSQLGDIDQVPTATDRTVSPGNLTDNSLQTVTLLVLSQVGKVLDEVDWLITKKKGQLVPDRLSDATQAAGQQDPVEKALTLQLGTLLTALNELVQTALPSGVCTNTLLGELSRTYTILTTLVKYVCVCPLKSLIPLYFQVKLSGSHLTPQCYSFITYVQAKLLRETKAIPNLIYSIEQYEKYLITLSKKSKVCKGVVWDGRLSHIELMSTIASQEPEQSQEPKKKRKKQ
;
A
#
# COMPACT_ATOMS: atom_id res chain seq x y z
N MET A 1 24.18 -29.35 -80.80
CA MET A 1 25.36 -29.46 -79.92
C MET A 1 24.99 -29.75 -78.47
N ARG A 2 24.32 -28.87 -77.70
CA ARG A 2 23.89 -29.20 -76.31
C ARG A 2 22.85 -30.33 -76.22
N ALA A 3 21.93 -30.43 -77.18
CA ALA A 3 20.92 -31.51 -77.23
C ALA A 3 21.53 -32.88 -77.57
N ASP A 4 22.44 -32.96 -78.55
CA ASP A 4 23.11 -34.21 -78.95
C ASP A 4 24.00 -34.78 -77.83
N ILE A 5 24.61 -33.89 -77.03
CA ILE A 5 25.40 -34.26 -75.85
C ILE A 5 24.49 -34.88 -74.78
N MET A 6 23.33 -34.26 -74.54
CA MET A 6 22.36 -34.71 -73.52
C MET A 6 21.69 -36.03 -73.90
N GLU A 7 21.27 -36.20 -75.16
CA GLU A 7 20.74 -37.48 -75.66
C GLU A 7 21.77 -38.62 -75.55
N LYS A 8 23.05 -38.31 -75.82
CA LYS A 8 24.13 -39.29 -75.67
C LYS A 8 24.38 -39.65 -74.20
N ILE A 9 24.31 -38.68 -73.28
CA ILE A 9 24.43 -38.94 -71.84
C ILE A 9 23.26 -39.80 -71.33
N VAL A 10 22.02 -39.49 -71.73
CA VAL A 10 20.83 -40.29 -71.37
C VAL A 10 20.97 -41.72 -71.90
N SER A 11 21.40 -41.90 -73.16
CA SER A 11 21.62 -43.23 -73.75
C SER A 11 22.71 -44.06 -73.05
N LEU A 12 23.76 -43.41 -72.54
CA LEU A 12 24.84 -44.06 -71.81
C LEU A 12 24.47 -44.37 -70.35
N SER A 13 23.51 -43.62 -69.79
CA SER A 13 23.00 -43.78 -68.42
C SER A 13 21.98 -44.93 -68.34
N ASP A 14 21.10 -45.09 -69.35
CA ASP A 14 20.11 -46.17 -69.43
C ASP A 14 20.72 -47.57 -69.66
N GLY A 15 21.98 -47.64 -70.12
CA GLY A 15 22.66 -48.90 -70.47
C GLY A 15 23.60 -49.48 -69.42
N GLU A 16 23.69 -48.93 -68.20
CA GLU A 16 24.67 -49.28 -67.15
C GLU A 16 26.15 -49.32 -67.61
N ARG A 17 26.51 -48.61 -68.69
CA ARG A 17 27.88 -48.59 -69.25
C ARG A 17 28.78 -47.57 -68.57
N ILE A 18 29.00 -47.76 -67.27
CA ILE A 18 29.82 -46.90 -66.41
C ILE A 18 31.19 -46.48 -67.00
N PRO A 19 32.01 -47.37 -67.60
CA PRO A 19 33.32 -46.98 -68.14
C PRO A 19 33.24 -46.14 -69.43
N GLU A 20 32.25 -46.41 -70.30
CA GLU A 20 32.03 -45.62 -71.53
C GLU A 20 31.52 -44.21 -71.20
N LEU A 21 30.67 -44.10 -70.18
CA LEU A 21 30.23 -42.82 -69.63
C LEU A 21 31.42 -42.03 -69.07
N GLN A 22 32.31 -42.64 -68.26
CA GLN A 22 33.50 -41.98 -67.71
C GLN A 22 34.45 -41.48 -68.81
N GLN A 23 34.68 -42.28 -69.85
CA GLN A 23 35.54 -41.92 -70.97
C GLN A 23 34.93 -40.77 -71.80
N TYR A 24 33.63 -40.82 -72.07
CA TYR A 24 32.92 -39.75 -72.77
C TYR A 24 32.94 -38.44 -71.97
N LEU A 25 32.67 -38.51 -70.66
CA LEU A 25 32.78 -37.37 -69.76
C LEU A 25 34.22 -36.83 -69.68
N SER A 26 35.24 -37.66 -69.89
CA SER A 26 36.65 -37.23 -69.92
C SER A 26 37.09 -36.51 -71.18
N SER A 27 36.30 -36.62 -72.24
CA SER A 27 36.53 -35.91 -73.50
C SER A 27 35.88 -34.52 -73.56
N LEU A 28 35.07 -34.15 -72.56
CA LEU A 28 34.41 -32.86 -72.46
C LEU A 28 35.33 -31.85 -71.73
N THR A 29 35.42 -30.62 -72.25
CA THR A 29 36.10 -29.50 -71.58
C THR A 29 35.31 -29.04 -70.35
N ASP A 30 35.98 -28.43 -69.35
CA ASP A 30 35.40 -28.04 -68.05
C ASP A 30 34.06 -27.24 -68.13
N ASP A 31 33.75 -26.60 -69.25
CA ASP A 31 32.49 -25.87 -69.51
C ASP A 31 31.26 -26.77 -69.87
N GLN A 32 31.37 -28.11 -69.91
CA GLN A 32 30.29 -29.03 -70.31
C GLN A 32 30.10 -30.19 -69.32
N VAL A 33 29.16 -30.05 -68.36
CA VAL A 33 29.08 -30.88 -67.14
C VAL A 33 27.93 -31.91 -67.12
N THR A 34 28.22 -33.19 -66.83
CA THR A 34 27.30 -34.23 -66.26
C THR A 34 28.07 -35.30 -65.43
N SER A 35 27.37 -36.04 -64.57
CA SER A 35 27.88 -36.83 -63.42
C SER A 35 28.59 -38.17 -63.74
N SER A 36 29.63 -38.54 -62.98
CA SER A 36 30.37 -39.82 -63.01
C SER A 36 30.33 -40.57 -61.65
N PRO A 37 30.60 -41.90 -61.55
CA PRO A 37 30.51 -42.66 -60.27
C PRO A 37 31.73 -42.52 -59.32
N PRO A 38 31.58 -42.86 -58.01
CA PRO A 38 32.51 -42.50 -56.92
C PRO A 38 33.83 -43.29 -56.87
N SER A 39 34.04 -44.31 -57.71
CA SER A 39 35.18 -45.22 -57.60
C SER A 39 36.51 -44.71 -58.20
N ALA A 40 36.55 -43.50 -58.76
CA ALA A 40 37.75 -42.91 -59.37
C ALA A 40 38.01 -41.45 -58.88
N PRO A 41 39.28 -41.06 -58.60
CA PRO A 41 39.63 -39.73 -58.10
C PRO A 41 39.27 -38.59 -59.08
N GLU A 42 39.32 -38.86 -60.40
CA GLU A 42 38.87 -37.92 -61.44
C GLU A 42 37.36 -37.68 -61.41
N GLY A 43 36.57 -38.67 -60.97
CA GLY A 43 35.12 -38.56 -60.84
C GLY A 43 34.69 -37.66 -59.68
N ALA A 44 35.39 -37.76 -58.54
CA ALA A 44 35.14 -36.91 -57.38
C ALA A 44 35.43 -35.42 -57.67
N SER A 45 36.54 -35.12 -58.37
CA SER A 45 36.88 -33.75 -58.78
C SER A 45 35.85 -33.14 -59.72
N ARG A 46 35.30 -33.92 -60.66
CA ARG A 46 34.22 -33.45 -61.56
C ARG A 46 32.90 -33.23 -60.85
N ARG A 47 32.54 -34.11 -59.90
CA ARG A 47 31.36 -33.89 -59.06
C ARG A 47 31.51 -32.60 -58.27
N LEU A 48 32.69 -32.32 -57.69
CA LEU A 48 32.92 -31.07 -56.98
C LEU A 48 32.75 -29.83 -57.89
N LEU A 49 33.25 -29.88 -59.14
CA LEU A 49 33.03 -28.81 -60.12
C LEU A 49 31.54 -28.61 -60.43
N LEU A 50 30.76 -29.70 -60.53
CA LEU A 50 29.31 -29.65 -60.73
C LEU A 50 28.62 -28.89 -59.57
N TYR A 51 28.98 -29.20 -58.32
CA TYR A 51 28.47 -28.47 -57.15
C TYR A 51 28.89 -26.98 -57.20
N GLN A 52 30.13 -26.68 -57.58
CA GLN A 52 30.64 -25.31 -57.70
C GLN A 52 29.91 -24.47 -58.76
N HIS A 53 29.35 -25.09 -59.79
CA HIS A 53 28.56 -24.40 -60.83
C HIS A 53 27.06 -24.33 -60.49
N CYS A 54 26.48 -25.38 -59.92
CA CYS A 54 25.06 -25.43 -59.59
C CYS A 54 24.70 -24.51 -58.41
N ILE A 55 25.57 -24.36 -57.42
CA ILE A 55 25.31 -23.52 -56.23
C ILE A 55 25.13 -22.03 -56.62
N PRO A 56 26.06 -21.38 -57.34
CA PRO A 56 25.88 -19.99 -57.78
C PRO A 56 24.70 -19.79 -58.73
N LEU A 57 24.38 -20.80 -59.55
CA LEU A 57 23.22 -20.74 -60.47
C LEU A 57 21.89 -20.75 -59.70
N CYS A 58 21.81 -21.50 -58.60
CA CYS A 58 20.64 -21.47 -57.71
C CYS A 58 20.55 -20.17 -56.90
N GLU A 59 21.67 -19.46 -56.73
CA GLU A 59 21.75 -18.17 -56.04
C GLU A 59 21.52 -16.96 -56.94
N SER A 60 21.75 -17.07 -58.25
CA SER A 60 21.63 -15.94 -59.19
C SER A 60 20.21 -15.40 -59.33
N GLY A 61 19.20 -16.19 -58.93
CA GLY A 61 17.79 -15.81 -58.98
C GLY A 61 17.15 -15.96 -60.36
N ASP A 62 17.90 -16.41 -61.37
CA ASP A 62 17.44 -16.54 -62.75
C ASP A 62 16.58 -17.80 -63.00
N LEU A 63 16.54 -18.73 -62.04
CA LEU A 63 15.82 -20.00 -62.12
C LEU A 63 14.44 -19.94 -61.45
N GLN A 64 13.47 -20.66 -62.01
CA GLN A 64 12.18 -20.92 -61.35
C GLN A 64 12.40 -21.65 -60.02
N THR A 65 11.58 -21.35 -59.02
CA THR A 65 11.76 -21.84 -57.65
C THR A 65 11.71 -23.37 -57.53
N GLU A 66 10.89 -24.02 -58.36
CA GLU A 66 10.75 -25.48 -58.44
C GLU A 66 12.04 -26.12 -58.99
N VAL A 67 12.56 -25.61 -60.12
CA VAL A 67 13.79 -26.10 -60.74
C VAL A 67 15.00 -25.95 -59.82
N ALA A 68 15.11 -24.83 -59.10
CA ALA A 68 16.18 -24.64 -58.12
C ALA A 68 16.07 -25.63 -56.95
N SER A 69 14.84 -25.94 -56.48
CA SER A 69 14.60 -26.91 -55.41
C SER A 69 14.93 -28.34 -55.86
N ASP A 70 14.58 -28.70 -57.10
CA ASP A 70 14.91 -30.01 -57.68
C ASP A 70 16.44 -30.19 -57.81
N ILE A 71 17.15 -29.16 -58.29
CA ILE A 71 18.62 -29.18 -58.38
C ILE A 71 19.22 -29.37 -56.97
N ILE A 72 18.78 -28.61 -55.98
CA ILE A 72 19.28 -28.73 -54.60
C ILE A 72 18.96 -30.12 -54.03
N GLY A 73 17.75 -30.66 -54.26
CA GLY A 73 17.36 -31.99 -53.83
C GLY A 73 18.25 -33.10 -54.41
N LEU A 74 18.59 -33.01 -55.70
CA LEU A 74 19.53 -33.93 -56.35
C LEU A 74 20.96 -33.80 -55.76
N LEU A 75 21.41 -32.57 -55.52
CA LEU A 75 22.71 -32.33 -54.87
C LEU A 75 22.73 -32.89 -53.44
N MET A 76 21.65 -32.79 -52.67
CA MET A 76 21.58 -33.35 -51.32
C MET A 76 21.70 -34.88 -51.36
N LEU A 77 21.01 -35.56 -52.28
CA LEU A 77 21.06 -37.02 -52.43
C LEU A 77 22.48 -37.54 -52.70
N GLU A 78 23.23 -36.87 -53.59
CA GLU A 78 24.56 -37.30 -54.02
C GLU A 78 25.70 -36.86 -53.08
N THR A 79 25.42 -36.03 -52.06
CA THR A 79 26.44 -35.48 -51.16
C THR A 79 27.15 -36.57 -50.35
N HIS A 80 26.45 -37.64 -49.97
CA HIS A 80 27.02 -38.75 -49.20
C HIS A 80 28.09 -39.55 -49.94
N ASN A 81 28.14 -39.43 -51.27
CA ASN A 81 29.08 -40.15 -52.13
C ASN A 81 30.38 -39.37 -52.38
N LEU A 82 30.54 -38.16 -51.81
CA LEU A 82 31.73 -37.32 -51.99
C LEU A 82 32.83 -37.69 -50.97
N PRO A 83 34.12 -37.69 -51.38
CA PRO A 83 35.22 -37.95 -50.45
C PRO A 83 35.47 -36.75 -49.52
N GLY A 84 36.01 -37.03 -48.33
CA GLY A 84 36.25 -36.05 -47.27
C GLY A 84 36.93 -34.74 -47.71
N PRO A 85 38.02 -34.75 -48.50
CA PRO A 85 38.66 -33.52 -49.00
C PRO A 85 37.74 -32.65 -49.88
N SER A 86 36.89 -33.27 -50.70
CA SER A 86 35.92 -32.55 -51.54
C SER A 86 34.80 -31.94 -50.71
N LEU A 87 34.33 -32.65 -49.66
CA LEU A 87 33.37 -32.11 -48.70
C LEU A 87 33.94 -30.92 -47.90
N ALA A 88 35.22 -30.99 -47.50
CA ALA A 88 35.90 -29.90 -46.81
C ALA A 88 36.04 -28.65 -47.70
N GLN A 89 36.43 -28.83 -48.97
CA GLN A 89 36.49 -27.75 -49.95
C GLN A 89 35.11 -27.14 -50.22
N LEU A 90 34.07 -27.96 -50.39
CA LEU A 90 32.70 -27.49 -50.57
C LEU A 90 32.21 -26.69 -49.35
N ALA A 91 32.48 -27.17 -48.14
CA ALA A 91 32.11 -26.46 -46.92
C ALA A 91 32.86 -25.12 -46.76
N SER A 92 34.15 -25.05 -47.15
CA SER A 92 34.88 -23.77 -47.16
C SER A 92 34.32 -22.76 -48.15
N LEU A 93 33.84 -23.21 -49.32
CA LEU A 93 33.22 -22.34 -50.32
C LEU A 93 31.94 -21.69 -49.79
N PHE A 94 31.10 -22.46 -49.07
CA PHE A 94 29.94 -21.90 -48.38
C PHE A 94 30.33 -20.85 -47.34
N VAL A 95 31.34 -21.14 -46.51
CA VAL A 95 31.81 -20.19 -45.48
C VAL A 95 32.35 -18.90 -46.12
N ASP A 96 33.09 -19.00 -47.23
CA ASP A 96 33.62 -17.83 -47.92
C ASP A 96 32.53 -17.05 -48.68
N ALA A 97 31.53 -17.73 -49.25
CA ALA A 97 30.37 -17.08 -49.87
C ALA A 97 29.53 -16.32 -48.83
N ILE A 98 29.36 -16.87 -47.62
CA ILE A 98 28.67 -16.21 -46.51
C ILE A 98 29.48 -14.99 -46.02
N LYS A 99 30.82 -15.10 -45.92
CA LYS A 99 31.69 -13.96 -45.56
C LYS A 99 31.62 -12.80 -46.56
N LEU A 100 31.43 -13.12 -47.84
CA LEU A 100 31.35 -12.16 -48.94
C LEU A 100 29.94 -11.62 -49.19
N GLY A 101 28.92 -12.10 -48.46
CA GLY A 101 27.52 -11.65 -48.60
C GLY A 101 26.88 -12.04 -49.94
N LYS A 102 27.35 -13.10 -50.60
CA LYS A 102 26.85 -13.49 -51.94
C LYS A 102 25.60 -14.38 -51.92
N MET A 103 25.15 -14.80 -50.73
CA MET A 103 24.11 -15.82 -50.53
C MET A 103 22.68 -15.24 -50.43
N GLY A 104 22.30 -14.30 -51.30
CA GLY A 104 21.09 -13.50 -51.15
C GLY A 104 19.75 -14.27 -51.19
N SER A 105 19.67 -15.39 -51.93
CA SER A 105 18.43 -16.18 -52.06
C SER A 105 18.22 -17.21 -50.94
N GLY A 106 19.26 -17.51 -50.15
CA GLY A 106 19.22 -18.47 -49.04
C GLY A 106 19.00 -19.94 -49.41
N LYS A 107 18.57 -20.27 -50.64
CA LYS A 107 18.19 -21.64 -51.04
C LYS A 107 19.34 -22.63 -51.04
N SER A 108 20.50 -22.21 -51.55
CA SER A 108 21.71 -23.04 -51.54
C SER A 108 22.18 -23.41 -50.13
N LEU A 109 21.76 -22.66 -49.09
CA LEU A 109 22.06 -22.98 -47.69
C LEU A 109 21.34 -24.26 -47.22
N GLU A 110 20.28 -24.72 -47.89
CA GLU A 110 19.60 -25.99 -47.57
C GLU A 110 20.51 -27.22 -47.81
N LEU A 111 21.49 -27.10 -48.70
CA LEU A 111 22.48 -28.16 -48.96
C LEU A 111 23.55 -28.24 -47.86
N PHE A 112 23.85 -27.13 -47.20
CA PHE A 112 24.97 -27.00 -46.27
C PHE A 112 24.87 -27.94 -45.04
N PRO A 113 23.68 -28.18 -44.42
CA PRO A 113 23.53 -29.16 -43.36
C PRO A 113 23.91 -30.58 -43.77
N THR A 114 23.51 -31.01 -44.97
CA THR A 114 23.86 -32.33 -45.51
C THR A 114 25.37 -32.45 -45.71
N VAL A 115 26.01 -31.40 -46.22
CA VAL A 115 27.48 -31.34 -46.38
C VAL A 115 28.18 -31.44 -45.04
N LEU A 116 27.77 -30.66 -44.02
CA LEU A 116 28.37 -30.71 -42.69
C LEU A 116 28.14 -32.05 -41.98
N THR A 117 26.99 -32.68 -42.22
CA THR A 117 26.66 -33.99 -41.64
C THR A 117 27.48 -35.09 -42.29
N ALA A 118 27.63 -35.08 -43.62
CA ALA A 118 28.50 -36.01 -44.34
C ALA A 118 29.98 -35.81 -43.95
N LEU A 119 30.41 -34.56 -43.77
CA LEU A 119 31.77 -34.22 -43.33
C LEU A 119 32.04 -34.73 -41.91
N ALA A 120 31.08 -34.60 -40.99
CA ALA A 120 31.22 -35.10 -39.62
C ALA A 120 31.37 -36.62 -39.55
N ALA A 121 30.85 -37.37 -40.53
CA ALA A 121 30.97 -38.82 -40.60
C ALA A 121 32.34 -39.32 -41.12
N THR A 122 33.25 -38.42 -41.51
CA THR A 122 34.58 -38.81 -42.02
C THR A 122 35.60 -38.99 -40.89
N GLU A 123 36.30 -40.14 -40.87
CA GLU A 123 37.20 -40.53 -39.78
C GLU A 123 38.50 -39.70 -39.74
N ALA A 124 39.11 -39.41 -40.90
CA ALA A 124 40.35 -38.63 -40.98
C ALA A 124 40.40 -37.76 -42.25
N LEU A 125 40.77 -36.49 -42.09
CA LEU A 125 40.96 -35.49 -43.13
C LEU A 125 42.39 -34.94 -43.06
N SER A 126 43.05 -34.83 -44.21
CA SER A 126 44.35 -34.16 -44.31
C SER A 126 44.17 -32.63 -44.19
N TYR A 127 44.68 -32.03 -43.12
CA TYR A 127 44.62 -30.58 -42.91
C TYR A 127 46.02 -30.01 -42.62
N GLY A 128 46.56 -29.21 -43.56
CA GLY A 128 47.89 -28.63 -43.44
C GLY A 128 48.99 -29.71 -43.39
N LYS A 129 49.62 -29.89 -42.22
CA LYS A 129 50.68 -30.90 -41.97
C LYS A 129 50.22 -32.05 -41.04
N GLY A 130 48.95 -32.13 -40.68
CA GLY A 130 48.41 -33.15 -39.77
C GLY A 130 47.07 -33.73 -40.23
N GLU A 131 46.52 -34.65 -39.44
CA GLU A 131 45.20 -35.26 -39.62
C GLU A 131 44.23 -34.68 -38.59
N LEU A 132 43.05 -34.25 -39.05
CA LEU A 132 41.92 -33.86 -38.21
C LEU A 132 40.77 -34.81 -38.47
N SER A 133 39.96 -35.09 -37.44
CA SER A 133 38.69 -35.77 -37.67
C SER A 133 37.70 -34.85 -38.40
N GLY A 134 36.73 -35.45 -39.12
CA GLY A 134 35.66 -34.70 -39.76
C GLY A 134 34.84 -33.84 -38.80
N GLU A 135 34.66 -34.31 -37.56
CA GLU A 135 33.96 -33.59 -36.51
C GLU A 135 34.74 -32.37 -36.00
N GLU A 136 36.05 -32.48 -35.78
CA GLU A 136 36.90 -31.35 -35.39
C GLU A 136 37.00 -30.29 -36.49
N TYR A 137 37.05 -30.72 -37.75
CA TYR A 137 37.08 -29.80 -38.89
C TYR A 137 35.76 -29.03 -39.03
N LYS A 138 34.62 -29.72 -38.87
CA LYS A 138 33.29 -29.07 -38.78
C LYS A 138 33.24 -28.05 -37.64
N LYS A 139 33.75 -28.38 -36.45
CA LYS A 139 33.80 -27.44 -35.31
C LYS A 139 34.59 -26.18 -35.65
N GLN A 140 35.73 -26.31 -36.33
CA GLN A 140 36.52 -25.16 -36.80
C GLN A 140 35.77 -24.31 -37.83
N LEU A 141 35.06 -24.93 -38.77
CA LEU A 141 34.24 -24.22 -39.76
C LEU A 141 33.11 -23.42 -39.10
N ILE A 142 32.39 -24.02 -38.14
CA ILE A 142 31.32 -23.34 -37.40
C ILE A 142 31.88 -22.16 -36.60
N ASN A 143 33.03 -22.35 -35.94
CA ASN A 143 33.69 -21.26 -35.21
C ASN A 143 34.16 -20.13 -36.15
N SER A 144 34.70 -20.47 -37.33
CA SER A 144 35.04 -19.49 -38.38
C SER A 144 33.81 -18.73 -38.88
N LEU A 145 32.70 -19.43 -39.08
CA LEU A 145 31.45 -18.84 -39.53
C LEU A 145 30.85 -17.89 -38.48
N CYS A 146 30.79 -18.29 -37.21
CA CYS A 146 30.25 -17.44 -36.14
C CYS A 146 31.16 -16.24 -35.78
N SER A 147 32.48 -16.34 -36.04
CA SER A 147 33.41 -15.20 -35.91
C SER A 147 33.38 -14.23 -37.09
N SER A 148 32.90 -14.65 -38.26
CA SER A 148 32.77 -13.81 -39.44
C SER A 148 31.64 -12.78 -39.35
N ARG A 149 31.61 -11.77 -40.25
CA ARG A 149 30.49 -10.82 -40.35
C ARG A 149 29.37 -11.46 -41.18
N TRP A 150 28.16 -11.48 -40.64
CA TRP A 150 26.98 -11.93 -41.37
C TRP A 150 26.27 -10.73 -41.99
N ASP A 151 25.83 -10.88 -43.24
CA ASP A 151 24.91 -9.95 -43.88
C ASP A 151 23.53 -10.06 -43.21
N PRO A 152 22.90 -8.93 -42.78
CA PRO A 152 21.54 -8.91 -42.23
C PRO A 152 20.51 -9.73 -43.02
N GLN A 153 20.56 -9.69 -44.36
CA GLN A 153 19.57 -10.36 -45.23
C GLN A 153 19.62 -11.90 -45.12
N CYS A 154 20.79 -12.45 -44.76
CA CYS A 154 21.01 -13.89 -44.69
C CYS A 154 20.78 -14.47 -43.28
N VAL A 155 20.62 -13.64 -42.24
CA VAL A 155 20.62 -14.10 -40.84
C VAL A 155 19.49 -15.10 -40.57
N ILE A 156 18.27 -14.81 -41.02
CA ILE A 156 17.11 -15.69 -40.82
C ILE A 156 17.35 -17.04 -41.52
N HIS A 157 17.82 -17.02 -42.76
CA HIS A 157 18.15 -18.21 -43.54
C HIS A 157 19.28 -19.05 -42.90
N LEU A 158 20.32 -18.39 -42.38
CA LEU A 158 21.40 -19.06 -41.65
C LEU A 158 20.87 -19.71 -40.37
N THR A 159 20.06 -19.01 -39.58
CA THR A 159 19.45 -19.58 -38.36
C THR A 159 18.55 -20.77 -38.69
N THR A 160 17.79 -20.72 -39.79
CA THR A 160 16.98 -21.87 -40.25
C THR A 160 17.84 -23.05 -40.66
N MET A 161 18.94 -22.81 -41.38
CA MET A 161 19.87 -23.86 -41.82
C MET A 161 20.48 -24.60 -40.63
N PHE A 162 20.93 -23.89 -39.60
CA PHE A 162 21.50 -24.50 -38.40
C PHE A 162 20.50 -25.37 -37.60
N ARG A 163 19.20 -25.26 -37.86
CA ARG A 163 18.19 -26.16 -37.30
C ARG A 163 18.32 -27.58 -37.83
N ASP A 164 18.91 -27.78 -39.00
CA ASP A 164 19.06 -29.11 -39.59
C ASP A 164 20.49 -29.66 -39.43
N VAL A 165 21.42 -28.86 -38.89
CA VAL A 165 22.80 -29.27 -38.55
C VAL A 165 22.87 -29.94 -37.17
N PRO A 166 23.47 -31.13 -36.99
CA PRO A 166 23.74 -31.67 -35.65
C PRO A 166 24.80 -30.80 -34.97
N LEU A 167 24.51 -30.18 -33.83
CA LEU A 167 25.44 -29.25 -33.16
C LEU A 167 25.84 -29.80 -31.78
N ALA A 168 27.13 -29.68 -31.45
CA ALA A 168 27.61 -29.89 -30.08
C ALA A 168 27.11 -28.74 -29.17
N PRO A 169 26.99 -28.93 -27.85
CA PRO A 169 26.47 -27.90 -26.94
C PRO A 169 27.30 -26.61 -26.95
N GLU A 170 28.63 -26.71 -27.11
CA GLU A 170 29.54 -25.56 -27.22
C GLU A 170 29.33 -24.78 -28.53
N GLU A 171 29.10 -25.49 -29.64
CA GLU A 171 28.84 -24.89 -30.95
C GLU A 171 27.49 -24.17 -30.96
N LEU A 172 26.47 -24.80 -30.36
CA LEU A 172 25.14 -24.21 -30.21
C LEU A 172 25.19 -22.94 -29.37
N GLN A 173 25.95 -22.92 -28.27
CA GLN A 173 26.13 -21.72 -27.46
C GLN A 173 26.76 -20.58 -28.28
N PHE A 174 27.86 -20.83 -28.99
CA PHE A 174 28.53 -19.79 -29.78
C PHE A 174 27.63 -19.24 -30.90
N LEU A 175 26.85 -20.12 -31.52
CA LEU A 175 25.86 -19.75 -32.52
C LEU A 175 24.74 -18.88 -31.93
N VAL A 176 24.16 -19.26 -30.81
CA VAL A 176 23.10 -18.49 -30.13
C VAL A 176 23.62 -17.10 -29.74
N GLU A 177 24.81 -17.00 -29.16
CA GLU A 177 25.43 -15.71 -28.84
C GLU A 177 25.66 -14.85 -30.09
N LYS A 178 26.02 -15.47 -31.22
CA LYS A 178 26.18 -14.76 -32.49
C LYS A 178 24.85 -14.21 -33.01
N VAL A 179 23.79 -15.03 -33.01
CA VAL A 179 22.46 -14.62 -33.48
C VAL A 179 21.91 -13.49 -32.62
N LEU A 180 22.06 -13.56 -31.29
CA LEU A 180 21.62 -12.49 -30.38
C LEU A 180 22.34 -11.16 -30.65
N ARG A 181 23.65 -11.19 -30.97
CA ARG A 181 24.39 -9.97 -31.38
C ARG A 181 23.89 -9.37 -32.70
N MET A 182 23.24 -10.15 -33.55
CA MET A 182 22.67 -9.64 -34.81
C MET A 182 21.37 -8.87 -34.60
N PHE A 183 20.67 -9.01 -33.47
CA PHE A 183 19.45 -8.24 -33.19
C PHE A 183 19.65 -6.73 -33.24
N LEU A 184 20.83 -6.23 -32.85
CA LEU A 184 21.17 -4.81 -32.89
C LEU A 184 21.42 -4.26 -34.30
N LYS A 185 21.51 -5.13 -35.32
CA LYS A 185 21.84 -4.78 -36.71
C LYS A 185 20.69 -4.95 -37.69
N LEU A 186 19.58 -5.53 -37.23
CA LEU A 186 18.40 -5.83 -38.03
C LEU A 186 17.35 -4.76 -37.80
N ASP A 187 16.47 -4.58 -38.79
CA ASP A 187 15.31 -3.72 -38.63
C ASP A 187 14.30 -4.35 -37.66
N LEU A 188 13.55 -3.52 -36.92
CA LEU A 188 12.62 -3.99 -35.88
C LEU A 188 11.59 -5.02 -36.39
N GLN A 189 11.18 -4.95 -37.67
CA GLN A 189 10.22 -5.88 -38.26
C GLN A 189 10.81 -7.27 -38.58
N GLU A 190 12.13 -7.38 -38.70
CA GLU A 190 12.83 -8.65 -38.97
C GLU A 190 13.12 -9.42 -37.67
N ILE A 191 13.02 -8.75 -36.51
CA ILE A 191 13.25 -9.35 -35.20
C ILE A 191 12.25 -10.47 -34.87
N PRO A 192 10.91 -10.32 -35.02
CA PRO A 192 9.97 -11.40 -34.66
C PRO A 192 10.16 -12.69 -35.46
N PRO A 193 10.36 -12.66 -36.80
CA PRO A 193 10.72 -13.85 -37.58
C PRO A 193 12.02 -14.51 -37.08
N LEU A 194 13.05 -13.71 -36.78
CA LEU A 194 14.30 -14.25 -36.26
C LEU A 194 14.15 -14.86 -34.87
N VAL A 195 13.37 -14.23 -33.98
CA VAL A 195 13.01 -14.76 -32.66
C VAL A 195 12.31 -16.12 -32.81
N TYR A 196 11.37 -16.24 -33.76
CA TYR A 196 10.70 -17.51 -34.03
C TYR A 196 11.69 -18.61 -34.43
N GLN A 197 12.59 -18.33 -35.37
CA GLN A 197 13.60 -19.30 -35.80
C GLN A 197 14.60 -19.65 -34.69
N LEU A 198 14.99 -18.68 -33.87
CA LEU A 198 15.85 -18.90 -32.71
C LEU A 198 15.17 -19.77 -31.65
N LEU A 199 13.87 -19.60 -31.41
CA LEU A 199 13.09 -20.44 -30.50
C LEU A 199 12.98 -21.89 -31.00
N LEU A 200 12.83 -22.10 -32.31
CA LEU A 200 12.86 -23.44 -32.90
C LEU A 200 14.25 -24.09 -32.74
N LEU A 201 15.33 -23.31 -32.93
CA LEU A 201 16.69 -23.80 -32.70
C LEU A 201 16.93 -24.15 -31.23
N ALA A 202 16.34 -23.40 -30.30
CA ALA A 202 16.43 -23.63 -28.85
C ALA A 202 15.86 -24.99 -28.41
N ALA A 203 15.06 -25.65 -29.25
CA ALA A 203 14.62 -27.04 -29.01
C ALA A 203 15.82 -27.99 -28.85
N LYS A 204 16.97 -27.70 -29.48
CA LYS A 204 18.22 -28.47 -29.36
C LYS A 204 19.01 -28.21 -28.07
N GLY A 205 18.77 -27.09 -27.38
CA GLY A 205 19.55 -26.69 -26.20
C GLY A 205 19.61 -25.17 -25.99
N CYS A 206 20.42 -24.70 -25.03
CA CYS A 206 20.64 -23.27 -24.73
C CYS A 206 19.37 -22.43 -24.46
N LYS A 207 18.25 -23.07 -24.06
CA LYS A 207 16.93 -22.44 -23.81
C LYS A 207 17.01 -21.20 -22.91
N LYS A 208 17.79 -21.28 -21.83
CA LYS A 208 18.00 -20.16 -20.89
C LYS A 208 18.63 -18.94 -21.57
N GLN A 209 19.72 -19.13 -22.32
CA GLN A 209 20.46 -18.05 -22.98
C GLN A 209 19.62 -17.37 -24.07
N VAL A 210 18.82 -18.15 -24.81
CA VAL A 210 17.90 -17.61 -25.81
C VAL A 210 16.87 -16.70 -25.15
N LEU A 211 16.20 -17.17 -24.09
CA LEU A 211 15.19 -16.38 -23.38
C LEU A 211 15.78 -15.12 -22.73
N GLU A 212 16.90 -15.24 -22.02
CA GLU A 212 17.59 -14.11 -21.38
C GLU A 212 18.09 -13.10 -22.43
N GLY A 213 18.62 -13.57 -23.55
CA GLY A 213 19.08 -12.72 -24.65
C GLY A 213 17.94 -11.90 -25.29
N ILE A 214 16.79 -12.53 -25.55
CA ILE A 214 15.62 -11.83 -26.10
C ILE A 214 15.08 -10.79 -25.10
N ILE A 215 14.96 -11.16 -23.81
CA ILE A 215 14.47 -10.26 -22.77
C ILE A 215 15.43 -9.06 -22.59
N SER A 216 16.75 -9.31 -22.56
CA SER A 216 17.77 -8.26 -22.42
C SER A 216 17.72 -7.28 -23.60
N TYR A 217 17.58 -7.79 -24.82
CA TYR A 217 17.45 -6.93 -26.01
C TYR A 217 16.27 -5.97 -25.90
N PHE A 218 15.05 -6.45 -25.62
CA PHE A 218 13.89 -5.57 -25.51
C PHE A 218 13.97 -4.62 -24.30
N LYS A 219 14.57 -5.06 -23.19
CA LYS A 219 14.83 -4.20 -22.02
C LYS A 219 15.77 -3.04 -22.37
N GLU A 220 16.81 -3.26 -23.17
CA GLU A 220 17.71 -2.21 -23.62
C GLU A 220 17.05 -1.26 -24.63
N GLN A 221 16.25 -1.79 -25.56
CA GLN A 221 15.48 -0.98 -26.51
C GLN A 221 14.47 -0.06 -25.81
N ASP A 222 13.83 -0.54 -24.74
CA ASP A 222 12.91 0.24 -23.90
C ASP A 222 13.58 1.47 -23.27
N LEU A 223 14.84 1.37 -22.87
CA LEU A 223 15.59 2.48 -22.27
C LEU A 223 16.03 3.53 -23.29
N LEU A 224 16.25 3.12 -24.54
CA LEU A 224 16.71 3.99 -25.64
C LEU A 224 15.56 4.74 -26.35
N SER A 225 14.32 4.29 -26.14
CA SER A 225 13.15 4.77 -26.88
C SER A 225 12.59 6.09 -26.34
N ILE A 226 13.10 7.22 -26.84
CA ILE A 226 12.67 8.58 -26.43
C ILE A 226 11.69 9.22 -27.45
N MET A 227 11.59 8.69 -28.68
CA MET A 227 10.79 9.27 -29.77
C MET A 227 9.48 8.50 -30.05
N THR A 228 8.36 9.21 -30.08
CA THR A 228 6.98 8.67 -30.19
C THR A 228 6.68 7.74 -31.38
N PRO A 229 7.12 7.97 -32.64
CA PRO A 229 6.78 7.05 -33.74
C PRO A 229 7.53 5.71 -33.68
N ILE A 230 8.76 5.70 -33.14
CA ILE A 230 9.58 4.49 -32.98
C ILE A 230 8.98 3.58 -31.91
N ILE A 231 8.38 4.19 -30.87
CA ILE A 231 7.72 3.46 -29.79
C ILE A 231 6.53 2.63 -30.33
N HIS A 232 5.68 3.18 -31.21
CA HIS A 232 4.53 2.43 -31.74
C HIS A 232 4.94 1.15 -32.46
N ASN A 233 5.95 1.23 -33.34
CA ASN A 233 6.44 0.06 -34.07
C ASN A 233 7.12 -0.94 -33.13
N LEU A 234 7.90 -0.46 -32.15
CA LEU A 234 8.53 -1.32 -31.14
C LEU A 234 7.48 -2.11 -30.35
N ARG A 235 6.38 -1.49 -29.91
CA ARG A 235 5.33 -2.17 -29.13
C ARG A 235 4.61 -3.27 -29.93
N HIS A 236 4.37 -3.07 -31.22
CA HIS A 236 3.81 -4.14 -32.07
C HIS A 236 4.79 -5.31 -32.27
N VAL A 237 6.08 -4.99 -32.43
CA VAL A 237 7.16 -5.99 -32.54
C VAL A 237 7.29 -6.80 -31.25
N GLU A 238 7.23 -6.14 -30.09
CA GLU A 238 7.20 -6.79 -28.77
C GLU A 238 6.01 -7.75 -28.64
N GLY A 239 4.80 -7.32 -29.00
CA GLY A 239 3.60 -8.16 -28.97
C GLY A 239 3.76 -9.42 -29.82
N THR A 240 4.29 -9.28 -31.05
CA THR A 240 4.55 -10.41 -31.96
C THR A 240 5.62 -11.35 -31.42
N ALA A 241 6.72 -10.81 -30.88
CA ALA A 241 7.78 -11.61 -30.27
C ALA A 241 7.26 -12.39 -29.04
N ILE A 242 6.43 -11.76 -28.19
CA ILE A 242 5.78 -12.42 -27.05
C ILE A 242 4.89 -13.57 -27.54
N LEU A 243 4.08 -13.35 -28.59
CA LEU A 243 3.25 -14.41 -29.16
C LEU A 243 4.06 -15.60 -29.65
N HIS A 244 5.19 -15.37 -30.34
CA HIS A 244 6.10 -16.44 -30.75
C HIS A 244 6.69 -17.21 -29.57
N ILE A 245 7.12 -16.52 -28.50
CA ILE A 245 7.62 -17.18 -27.29
C ILE A 245 6.52 -17.99 -26.61
N VAL A 246 5.32 -17.44 -26.44
CA VAL A 246 4.18 -18.13 -25.83
C VAL A 246 3.80 -19.36 -26.64
N PHE A 247 3.80 -19.26 -27.97
CA PHE A 247 3.56 -20.41 -28.86
C PHE A 247 4.64 -21.48 -28.69
N ALA A 248 5.92 -21.10 -28.67
CA ALA A 248 7.01 -22.03 -28.43
C ALA A 248 6.91 -22.72 -27.06
N VAL A 249 6.53 -22.00 -26.00
CA VAL A 249 6.30 -22.55 -24.65
C VAL A 249 5.07 -23.47 -24.59
N ARG A 250 4.09 -23.28 -25.48
CA ARG A 250 2.96 -24.23 -25.61
C ARG A 250 3.44 -25.56 -26.16
N LEU A 251 4.29 -25.53 -27.18
CA LEU A 251 4.85 -26.72 -27.84
C LEU A 251 5.92 -27.43 -27.00
N ASP A 252 6.84 -26.68 -26.37
CA ASP A 252 7.95 -27.22 -25.56
C ASP A 252 7.78 -26.87 -24.07
N GLN A 253 7.51 -27.89 -23.26
CA GLN A 253 7.36 -27.73 -21.81
C GLN A 253 8.66 -27.44 -21.07
N GLU A 254 9.80 -27.88 -21.60
CA GLU A 254 11.11 -27.60 -21.00
C GLU A 254 11.46 -26.13 -21.14
N LEU A 255 11.13 -25.52 -22.29
CA LEU A 255 11.29 -24.07 -22.49
C LEU A 255 10.48 -23.28 -21.45
N GLY A 256 9.23 -23.69 -21.19
CA GLY A 256 8.40 -23.06 -20.14
C GLY A 256 8.94 -23.26 -18.72
N ARG A 257 9.48 -24.45 -18.40
CA ARG A 257 10.14 -24.70 -17.10
C ARG A 257 11.40 -23.86 -16.94
N GLU A 258 12.20 -23.74 -18.00
CA GLU A 258 13.43 -22.95 -17.98
C GLU A 258 13.14 -21.46 -17.88
N PHE A 259 12.11 -20.96 -18.56
CA PHE A 259 11.57 -19.61 -18.39
C PHE A 259 11.17 -19.32 -16.94
N LEU A 260 10.44 -20.24 -16.30
CA LEU A 260 10.06 -20.05 -14.90
C LEU A 260 11.27 -20.04 -13.95
N LYS A 261 12.28 -20.86 -14.22
CA LYS A 261 13.54 -20.87 -13.44
C LYS A 261 14.33 -19.58 -13.64
N SER A 262 14.46 -19.08 -14.88
CA SER A 262 15.20 -17.85 -15.16
C SER A 262 14.52 -16.66 -14.47
N VAL A 263 13.20 -16.55 -14.60
CA VAL A 263 12.43 -15.48 -13.97
C VAL A 263 12.47 -15.55 -12.44
N LYS A 264 12.39 -16.74 -11.83
CA LYS A 264 12.55 -16.91 -10.37
C LYS A 264 13.97 -16.59 -9.89
N GLY A 265 14.98 -16.77 -10.74
CA GLY A 265 16.38 -16.40 -10.46
C GLY A 265 16.64 -14.90 -10.57
N CYS A 266 15.96 -14.20 -11.48
CA CYS A 266 16.18 -12.79 -11.83
C CYS A 266 15.27 -11.80 -11.05
N GLN A 267 15.00 -12.04 -9.76
CA GLN A 267 14.06 -11.22 -8.95
C GLN A 267 14.37 -9.70 -8.87
N GLY A 268 15.48 -9.23 -9.46
CA GLY A 268 15.88 -7.82 -9.48
C GLY A 268 15.82 -7.11 -10.84
N GLU A 269 15.32 -7.74 -11.91
CA GLU A 269 15.45 -7.23 -13.30
C GLU A 269 14.19 -7.33 -14.16
N LEU A 270 13.00 -7.35 -13.57
CA LEU A 270 11.77 -7.27 -14.35
C LEU A 270 11.69 -5.94 -15.12
N CYS A 271 11.25 -6.03 -16.38
CA CYS A 271 10.92 -4.91 -17.26
C CYS A 271 9.48 -5.07 -17.83
N PRO A 272 8.88 -4.02 -18.41
CA PRO A 272 7.54 -4.09 -19.01
C PRO A 272 7.37 -5.26 -19.98
N PHE A 273 8.35 -5.51 -20.86
CA PHE A 273 8.34 -6.66 -21.77
C PHE A 273 8.27 -8.02 -21.03
N SER A 274 9.09 -8.21 -19.99
CA SER A 274 9.08 -9.45 -19.21
C SER A 274 7.76 -9.65 -18.45
N ILE A 275 7.14 -8.56 -17.97
CA ILE A 275 5.84 -8.60 -17.28
C ILE A 275 4.75 -8.98 -18.28
N ALA A 276 4.73 -8.36 -19.46
CA ALA A 276 3.81 -8.70 -20.54
C ALA A 276 3.95 -10.18 -20.97
N LEU A 277 5.19 -10.67 -21.08
CA LEU A 277 5.46 -12.08 -21.38
C LEU A 277 4.94 -13.01 -20.28
N LEU A 278 5.17 -12.69 -19.00
CA LEU A 278 4.66 -13.48 -17.86
C LEU A 278 3.14 -13.59 -17.88
N LEU A 279 2.45 -12.46 -18.09
CA LEU A 279 0.99 -12.41 -18.17
C LEU A 279 0.45 -13.18 -19.38
N SER A 280 1.19 -13.19 -20.48
CA SER A 280 0.80 -13.93 -21.69
C SER A 280 1.00 -15.44 -21.54
N VAL A 281 2.08 -15.87 -20.88
CA VAL A 281 2.34 -17.29 -20.56
C VAL A 281 1.36 -17.80 -19.51
N ALA A 282 0.86 -16.94 -18.61
CA ALA A 282 -0.14 -17.30 -17.60
C ALA A 282 -1.45 -17.82 -18.23
N ARG A 283 -1.76 -17.48 -19.49
CA ARG A 283 -2.89 -18.07 -20.25
C ARG A 283 -2.77 -19.57 -20.45
N ILE A 284 -1.59 -20.16 -20.24
CA ILE A 284 -1.40 -21.61 -20.27
C ILE A 284 -1.68 -22.14 -18.86
N GLN A 285 -2.79 -22.85 -18.69
CA GLN A 285 -3.32 -23.30 -17.39
C GLN A 285 -2.28 -23.96 -16.45
N ARG A 286 -1.31 -24.70 -17.00
CA ARG A 286 -0.24 -25.36 -16.20
C ARG A 286 0.71 -24.40 -15.49
N TYR A 287 0.83 -23.16 -15.97
CA TYR A 287 1.74 -22.14 -15.44
C TYR A 287 0.99 -21.00 -14.72
N GLU A 288 -0.33 -20.91 -14.88
CA GLU A 288 -1.18 -19.82 -14.37
C GLU A 288 -0.95 -19.54 -12.88
N GLU A 289 -1.18 -20.52 -12.01
CA GLU A 289 -1.04 -20.37 -10.56
C GLU A 289 0.40 -20.01 -10.15
N GLN A 290 1.39 -20.70 -10.71
CA GLN A 290 2.80 -20.49 -10.37
C GLN A 290 3.30 -19.10 -10.77
N LEU A 291 2.81 -18.56 -11.88
CA LEU A 291 3.17 -17.24 -12.37
C LEU A 291 2.47 -16.13 -11.58
N PHE A 292 1.17 -16.28 -11.27
CA PHE A 292 0.48 -15.31 -10.44
C PHE A 292 0.99 -15.30 -9.00
N ASP A 293 1.35 -16.45 -8.41
CA ASP A 293 1.99 -16.50 -7.11
C ASP A 293 3.36 -15.84 -7.10
N PHE A 294 4.14 -16.03 -8.18
CA PHE A 294 5.41 -15.36 -8.36
C PHE A 294 5.24 -13.83 -8.48
N LEU A 295 4.32 -13.35 -9.32
CA LEU A 295 4.02 -11.92 -9.48
C LEU A 295 3.52 -11.31 -8.17
N LYS A 296 2.59 -11.97 -7.48
CA LYS A 296 2.07 -11.56 -6.16
C LYS A 296 3.19 -11.42 -5.12
N GLY A 297 4.08 -12.42 -5.05
CA GLY A 297 5.25 -12.41 -4.17
C GLY A 297 6.24 -11.29 -4.52
N THR A 298 6.48 -11.07 -5.81
CA THR A 298 7.43 -10.06 -6.30
C THR A 298 6.92 -8.64 -6.11
N ILE A 299 5.62 -8.39 -6.33
CA ILE A 299 4.96 -7.10 -6.06
C ILE A 299 5.03 -6.76 -4.57
N THR A 300 4.68 -7.73 -3.70
CA THR A 300 4.74 -7.54 -2.25
C THR A 300 6.16 -7.28 -1.77
N LYS A 301 7.14 -7.99 -2.34
CA LYS A 301 8.56 -7.79 -2.05
C LYS A 301 9.03 -6.43 -2.55
N GLY A 302 8.66 -6.02 -3.76
CA GLY A 302 8.99 -4.70 -4.32
C GLY A 302 8.52 -3.55 -3.42
N PHE A 303 7.27 -3.59 -2.94
CA PHE A 303 6.77 -2.58 -2.00
C PHE A 303 7.46 -2.65 -0.62
N LYS A 304 7.82 -3.84 -0.13
CA LYS A 304 8.61 -3.98 1.11
C LYS A 304 10.01 -3.38 0.96
N ASP A 305 10.64 -3.63 -0.18
CA ASP A 305 11.98 -3.11 -0.52
C ASP A 305 11.95 -1.58 -0.64
N GLU A 306 10.94 -1.01 -1.31
CA GLU A 306 10.72 0.43 -1.40
C GLU A 306 10.46 1.05 -0.02
N HIS A 307 9.63 0.42 0.82
CA HIS A 307 9.35 0.90 2.17
C HIS A 307 10.59 0.88 3.06
N LEU A 308 11.42 -0.17 2.96
CA LEU A 308 12.68 -0.27 3.69
C LEU A 308 13.67 0.81 3.24
N GLN A 309 13.79 1.05 1.93
CA GLN A 309 14.65 2.12 1.38
C GLN A 309 14.17 3.51 1.80
N GLN A 310 12.86 3.78 1.75
CA GLN A 310 12.29 5.06 2.23
C GLN A 310 12.48 5.25 3.73
N GLY A 311 12.49 4.16 4.50
CA GLY A 311 12.65 4.17 5.95
C GLY A 311 14.07 4.44 6.45
N SER A 312 15.11 4.41 5.60
CA SER A 312 16.51 4.52 6.02
C SER A 312 17.35 5.38 5.08
N LYS A 313 17.95 6.45 5.63
CA LYS A 313 18.81 7.35 4.85
C LYS A 313 20.08 6.66 4.37
N PHE A 314 20.60 5.74 5.19
CA PHE A 314 21.74 4.90 4.83
C PHE A 314 21.50 4.10 3.54
N LEU A 315 20.31 3.52 3.38
CA LEU A 315 19.97 2.76 2.17
C LEU A 315 19.74 3.66 0.94
N GLN A 316 19.19 4.87 1.14
CA GLN A 316 18.99 5.84 0.07
C GLN A 316 20.30 6.36 -0.51
N ASP A 317 21.31 6.58 0.34
CA ASP A 317 22.61 7.10 -0.08
C ASP A 317 23.45 6.03 -0.81
N LEU A 318 23.24 4.74 -0.50
CA LEU A 318 23.99 3.63 -1.09
C LEU A 318 23.43 3.11 -2.40
N LEU A 319 22.13 3.28 -2.65
CA LEU A 319 21.44 2.66 -3.77
C LEU A 319 20.63 3.71 -4.55
N PRO A 320 20.81 3.81 -5.88
CA PRO A 320 19.97 4.68 -6.69
C PRO A 320 18.50 4.25 -6.58
N GLN A 321 17.61 5.24 -6.58
CA GLN A 321 16.17 5.01 -6.56
C GLN A 321 15.78 4.30 -7.88
N ARG A 322 15.34 3.04 -7.78
CA ARG A 322 14.91 2.26 -8.94
C ARG A 322 13.51 2.70 -9.37
N CYS A 323 13.19 2.47 -10.64
CA CYS A 323 11.82 2.60 -11.12
C CYS A 323 10.93 1.57 -10.39
N SER A 324 9.78 2.03 -9.89
CA SER A 324 8.88 1.18 -9.10
C SER A 324 8.31 0.06 -9.96
N LEU A 325 8.25 -1.16 -9.42
CA LEU A 325 7.58 -2.29 -10.08
C LEU A 325 6.10 -1.99 -10.35
N ALA A 326 5.46 -1.22 -9.48
CA ALA A 326 4.09 -0.76 -9.67
C ALA A 326 3.98 0.09 -10.95
N GLN A 327 4.93 1.00 -11.17
CA GLN A 327 4.97 1.84 -12.37
C GLN A 327 5.19 0.99 -13.63
N MET A 328 6.11 0.02 -13.59
CA MET A 328 6.37 -0.88 -14.74
C MET A 328 5.14 -1.71 -15.13
N ILE A 329 4.34 -2.15 -14.16
CA ILE A 329 3.08 -2.87 -14.44
C ILE A 329 2.05 -1.90 -15.06
N LEU A 330 1.93 -0.67 -14.56
CA LEU A 330 1.03 0.33 -15.15
C LEU A 330 1.47 0.73 -16.56
N ASP A 331 2.78 0.82 -16.82
CA ASP A 331 3.32 1.06 -18.15
C ASP A 331 3.01 -0.12 -19.08
N THR A 332 3.02 -1.36 -18.56
CA THR A 332 2.56 -2.55 -19.31
C THR A 332 1.08 -2.45 -19.70
N VAL A 333 0.22 -1.95 -18.81
CA VAL A 333 -1.20 -1.68 -19.12
C VAL A 333 -1.32 -0.64 -20.24
N LYS A 334 -0.54 0.45 -20.18
CA LYS A 334 -0.55 1.48 -21.23
C LYS A 334 -0.04 0.94 -22.57
N ASN A 335 1.03 0.14 -22.55
CA ASN A 335 1.61 -0.46 -23.75
C ASN A 335 0.68 -1.50 -24.39
N SER A 336 -0.23 -2.11 -23.62
CA SER A 336 -1.12 -3.14 -24.16
C SER A 336 -2.12 -2.66 -25.21
N VAL A 337 -2.31 -1.34 -25.36
CA VAL A 337 -3.15 -0.71 -26.39
C VAL A 337 -2.68 -1.04 -27.80
N PHE A 338 -1.41 -1.39 -27.99
CA PHE A 338 -0.81 -1.72 -29.28
C PHE A 338 -1.07 -3.17 -29.72
N GLY A 339 -2.29 -3.67 -29.51
CA GLY A 339 -2.75 -4.99 -29.98
C GLY A 339 -2.32 -6.17 -29.09
N TRP A 340 -2.04 -5.96 -27.80
CA TRP A 340 -1.61 -7.02 -26.89
C TRP A 340 -2.81 -7.75 -26.23
N ASP A 341 -3.73 -8.28 -27.04
CA ASP A 341 -4.93 -8.98 -26.54
C ASP A 341 -4.58 -10.20 -25.68
N HIS A 342 -3.39 -10.76 -25.89
CA HIS A 342 -2.88 -11.87 -25.11
C HIS A 342 -2.41 -11.48 -23.69
N VAL A 343 -2.27 -10.20 -23.38
CA VAL A 343 -1.85 -9.68 -22.07
C VAL A 343 -3.07 -9.24 -21.24
N THR A 344 -4.12 -8.70 -21.88
CA THR A 344 -5.27 -8.06 -21.21
C THR A 344 -6.00 -9.00 -20.26
N GLN A 345 -6.27 -10.25 -20.65
CA GLN A 345 -6.88 -11.25 -19.77
C GLN A 345 -6.05 -11.49 -18.50
N GLY A 346 -4.73 -11.63 -18.65
CA GLY A 346 -3.80 -11.82 -17.53
C GLY A 346 -3.74 -10.59 -16.61
N LEU A 347 -3.86 -9.37 -17.16
CA LEU A 347 -3.92 -8.13 -16.38
C LEU A 347 -5.18 -8.05 -15.52
N VAL A 348 -6.35 -8.41 -16.08
CA VAL A 348 -7.62 -8.43 -15.35
C VAL A 348 -7.54 -9.44 -14.21
N GLN A 349 -7.06 -10.66 -14.49
CA GLN A 349 -6.85 -11.68 -13.46
C GLN A 349 -5.88 -11.21 -12.37
N LEU A 350 -4.72 -10.63 -12.74
CA LEU A 350 -3.76 -10.08 -11.78
C LEU A 350 -4.40 -9.00 -10.89
N GLY A 351 -5.15 -8.06 -11.49
CA GLY A 351 -5.82 -6.98 -10.78
C GLY A 351 -6.76 -7.51 -9.69
N PHE A 352 -7.61 -8.48 -10.02
CA PHE A 352 -8.50 -9.12 -9.06
C PHE A 352 -7.75 -9.98 -8.03
N ILE A 353 -6.70 -10.71 -8.42
CA ILE A 353 -5.88 -11.50 -7.49
C ILE A 353 -5.25 -10.59 -6.43
N LEU A 354 -4.74 -9.41 -6.81
CA LEU A 354 -4.17 -8.45 -5.88
C LEU A 354 -5.21 -7.87 -4.93
N MET A 355 -6.38 -7.47 -5.43
CA MET A 355 -7.48 -6.95 -4.61
C MET A 355 -8.02 -8.03 -3.66
N ASP A 356 -8.21 -9.26 -4.14
CA ASP A 356 -8.73 -10.36 -3.34
C ASP A 356 -7.73 -10.83 -2.25
N ALA A 357 -6.43 -10.88 -2.58
CA ALA A 357 -5.40 -11.34 -1.65
C ALA A 357 -5.02 -10.29 -0.59
N PHE A 358 -4.96 -9.01 -0.99
CA PHE A 358 -4.47 -7.91 -0.16
C PHE A 358 -5.53 -6.88 0.24
N GLY A 359 -6.80 -7.14 -0.08
CA GLY A 359 -7.93 -6.34 0.37
C GLY A 359 -8.05 -6.30 1.90
N PRO A 360 -8.74 -5.28 2.46
CA PRO A 360 -8.98 -5.15 3.89
C PRO A 360 -9.69 -6.40 4.43
N LYS A 361 -9.08 -7.05 5.41
CA LYS A 361 -9.65 -8.24 6.07
C LYS A 361 -10.49 -7.82 7.26
N ALA A 362 -11.54 -8.57 7.55
CA ALA A 362 -12.30 -8.38 8.79
C ALA A 362 -11.37 -8.58 9.99
N GLY A 363 -11.35 -7.63 10.93
CA GLY A 363 -10.58 -7.76 12.16
C GLY A 363 -11.11 -8.88 13.06
N PRO A 364 -10.35 -9.29 14.09
CA PRO A 364 -10.83 -10.26 15.07
C PRO A 364 -12.19 -9.85 15.65
N PHE A 365 -13.12 -10.79 15.78
CA PHE A 365 -14.50 -10.57 16.23
C PHE A 365 -15.39 -9.69 15.32
N GLY A 366 -15.12 -9.66 14.01
CA GLY A 366 -16.00 -8.98 13.05
C GLY A 366 -15.97 -7.46 13.14
N LYS A 367 -15.02 -6.87 13.89
CA LYS A 367 -14.73 -5.44 13.80
C LYS A 367 -14.12 -5.19 12.44
N THR A 368 -14.89 -4.57 11.55
CA THR A 368 -14.36 -4.00 10.32
C THR A 368 -13.25 -3.04 10.71
N ALA A 369 -12.01 -3.31 10.32
CA ALA A 369 -11.01 -2.25 10.24
C ALA A 369 -11.54 -1.31 9.16
N THR A 370 -12.40 -0.35 9.53
CA THR A 370 -12.87 0.74 8.68
C THR A 370 -11.74 1.73 8.49
N GLU A 371 -10.68 1.23 7.86
CA GLU A 371 -9.70 2.04 7.16
C GLU A 371 -10.51 2.75 6.08
N GLY A 372 -10.78 4.04 6.31
CA GLY A 372 -11.71 4.78 5.45
C GLY A 372 -11.12 4.97 4.06
N ALA A 373 -12.01 5.16 3.09
CA ALA A 373 -11.75 5.20 1.65
C ALA A 373 -10.61 6.13 1.18
N ASN A 374 -10.11 7.03 2.04
CA ASN A 374 -9.07 8.02 1.72
C ASN A 374 -7.76 7.87 2.54
N ALA A 375 -7.59 6.81 3.33
CA ALA A 375 -6.33 6.59 4.04
C ALA A 375 -5.21 6.28 3.03
N THR A 376 -4.10 7.01 3.09
CA THR A 376 -2.92 6.70 2.27
C THR A 376 -2.45 5.28 2.57
N ALA A 377 -2.28 4.47 1.53
CA ALA A 377 -1.79 3.09 1.65
C ALA A 377 -0.38 3.11 2.28
N LYS A 378 -0.30 2.80 3.57
CA LYS A 378 0.95 2.85 4.37
C LYS A 378 1.66 1.51 4.39
N THR A 379 0.92 0.42 4.22
CA THR A 379 1.48 -0.94 4.23
C THR A 379 1.71 -1.45 2.80
N PRO A 380 2.75 -2.28 2.58
CA PRO A 380 2.98 -2.94 1.29
C PRO A 380 1.77 -3.70 0.76
N THR A 381 0.94 -4.27 1.65
CA THR A 381 -0.28 -4.98 1.29
C THR A 381 -1.37 -4.03 0.79
N GLN A 382 -1.58 -2.88 1.46
CA GLN A 382 -2.53 -1.87 0.97
C GLN A 382 -2.08 -1.29 -0.38
N GLN A 383 -0.77 -1.07 -0.57
CA GLN A 383 -0.21 -0.61 -1.84
C GLN A 383 -0.43 -1.63 -2.96
N ALA A 384 -0.27 -2.93 -2.66
CA ALA A 384 -0.57 -4.01 -3.61
C ALA A 384 -2.06 -4.09 -3.98
N CYS A 385 -2.97 -3.93 -3.02
CA CYS A 385 -4.41 -3.87 -3.28
C CYS A 385 -4.76 -2.65 -4.16
N ARG A 386 -4.22 -1.48 -3.84
CA ARG A 386 -4.42 -0.25 -4.62
C ARG A 386 -3.88 -0.37 -6.04
N LEU A 387 -2.72 -1.02 -6.21
CA LEU A 387 -2.18 -1.34 -7.53
C LEU A 387 -3.15 -2.22 -8.33
N GLY A 388 -3.75 -3.24 -7.70
CA GLY A 388 -4.78 -4.07 -8.31
C GLY A 388 -5.97 -3.25 -8.83
N GLY A 389 -6.48 -2.31 -8.02
CA GLY A 389 -7.52 -1.38 -8.43
C GLY A 389 -7.11 -0.48 -9.60
N HIS A 390 -5.89 0.08 -9.57
CA HIS A 390 -5.37 0.90 -10.67
C HIS A 390 -5.19 0.13 -11.99
N ILE A 391 -4.73 -1.13 -11.93
CA ILE A 391 -4.62 -1.99 -13.11
C ILE A 391 -6.00 -2.18 -13.76
N LEU A 392 -7.02 -2.47 -12.96
CA LEU A 392 -8.39 -2.67 -13.45
C LEU A 392 -9.01 -1.36 -13.97
N LEU A 393 -8.79 -0.24 -13.28
CA LEU A 393 -9.30 1.07 -13.70
C LEU A 393 -8.70 1.52 -15.03
N GLU A 394 -7.37 1.45 -15.18
CA GLU A 394 -6.70 1.80 -16.43
C GLU A 394 -7.04 0.80 -17.54
N GLY A 395 -7.12 -0.50 -17.21
CA GLY A 395 -7.60 -1.53 -18.15
C GLY A 395 -9.00 -1.23 -18.69
N PHE A 396 -9.93 -0.84 -17.82
CA PHE A 396 -11.31 -0.48 -18.19
C PHE A 396 -11.37 0.75 -19.12
N LYS A 397 -10.56 1.79 -18.85
CA LYS A 397 -10.50 2.99 -19.68
C LYS A 397 -10.01 2.68 -21.09
N MET A 398 -8.94 1.90 -21.20
CA MET A 398 -8.23 1.70 -22.46
C MET A 398 -8.83 0.62 -23.36
N HIS A 399 -9.40 -0.45 -22.79
CA HIS A 399 -9.78 -1.65 -23.55
C HIS A 399 -11.28 -1.93 -23.51
N GLU A 400 -11.98 -1.72 -24.63
CA GLU A 400 -13.41 -2.02 -24.77
C GLU A 400 -13.82 -3.47 -24.46
N PRO A 401 -13.16 -4.54 -24.98
CA PRO A 401 -13.66 -5.91 -24.86
C PRO A 401 -13.67 -6.44 -23.41
N ILE A 402 -12.83 -5.91 -22.53
CA ILE A 402 -12.73 -6.36 -21.12
C ILE A 402 -13.62 -5.56 -20.17
N ARG A 403 -14.26 -4.45 -20.61
CA ARG A 403 -15.10 -3.60 -19.75
C ARG A 403 -16.25 -4.39 -19.12
N GLY A 404 -16.93 -5.19 -19.93
CA GLY A 404 -18.06 -6.00 -19.49
C GLY A 404 -17.66 -7.06 -18.47
N GLU A 405 -16.47 -7.64 -18.61
CA GLU A 405 -15.91 -8.64 -17.69
C GLU A 405 -15.49 -8.00 -16.37
N ILE A 406 -14.75 -6.89 -16.42
CA ILE A 406 -14.31 -6.16 -15.21
C ILE A 406 -15.53 -5.75 -14.38
N LEU A 407 -16.55 -5.14 -15.01
CA LEU A 407 -17.74 -4.68 -14.31
C LEU A 407 -18.50 -5.84 -13.66
N GLU A 408 -18.70 -6.94 -14.39
CA GLU A 408 -19.36 -8.13 -13.87
C GLU A 408 -18.61 -8.75 -12.69
N GLN A 409 -17.29 -8.86 -12.80
CA GLN A 409 -16.45 -9.39 -11.72
C GLN A 409 -16.42 -8.49 -10.47
N VAL A 410 -16.51 -7.17 -10.63
CA VAL A 410 -16.64 -6.23 -9.50
C VAL A 410 -18.02 -6.40 -8.85
N LEU A 411 -19.11 -6.32 -9.61
CA LEU A 411 -20.47 -6.43 -9.10
C LEU A 411 -20.75 -7.79 -8.44
N ASN A 412 -20.28 -8.89 -9.04
CA ASN A 412 -20.41 -10.22 -8.47
C ASN A 412 -19.72 -10.33 -7.09
N ARG A 413 -18.55 -9.71 -6.91
CA ARG A 413 -17.86 -9.68 -5.61
C ARG A 413 -18.60 -8.83 -4.59
N LEU A 414 -19.21 -7.72 -5.00
CA LEU A 414 -20.07 -6.91 -4.12
C LEU A 414 -21.27 -7.72 -3.60
N VAL A 415 -21.88 -8.55 -4.45
CA VAL A 415 -23.05 -9.37 -4.11
C VAL A 415 -22.71 -10.61 -3.29
N THR A 416 -21.64 -11.32 -3.66
CA THR A 416 -21.31 -12.62 -3.07
C THR A 416 -20.49 -12.54 -1.78
N LYS A 417 -19.68 -11.49 -1.59
CA LYS A 417 -18.77 -11.35 -0.44
C LYS A 417 -19.38 -10.53 0.70
N THR A 418 -20.49 -10.99 1.28
CA THR A 418 -21.21 -10.26 2.35
C THR A 418 -20.49 -10.25 3.70
N ALA A 419 -19.64 -11.23 3.99
CA ALA A 419 -18.94 -11.36 5.27
C ALA A 419 -17.59 -10.62 5.35
N SER A 420 -16.99 -10.28 4.20
CA SER A 420 -15.70 -9.59 4.12
C SER A 420 -15.88 -8.13 3.68
N PRO A 421 -15.03 -7.18 4.12
CA PRO A 421 -15.10 -5.80 3.66
C PRO A 421 -14.93 -5.68 2.14
N VAL A 422 -15.90 -5.07 1.46
CA VAL A 422 -15.89 -4.85 0.00
C VAL A 422 -15.63 -3.39 -0.41
N THR A 423 -15.22 -2.54 0.54
CA THR A 423 -15.02 -1.08 0.32
C THR A 423 -14.10 -0.78 -0.86
N HIS A 424 -12.96 -1.46 -0.95
CA HIS A 424 -12.02 -1.33 -2.08
C HIS A 424 -12.61 -1.65 -3.46
N PHE A 425 -13.62 -2.54 -3.57
CA PHE A 425 -14.34 -2.78 -4.82
C PHE A 425 -15.36 -1.69 -5.11
N ILE A 426 -15.98 -1.12 -4.07
CA ILE A 426 -16.86 0.05 -4.18
C ILE A 426 -16.06 1.28 -4.63
N ASP A 427 -14.87 1.47 -4.09
CA ASP A 427 -13.97 2.57 -4.47
C ASP A 427 -13.58 2.43 -5.95
N LEU A 428 -13.20 1.22 -6.40
CA LEU A 428 -12.94 0.95 -7.82
C LEU A 428 -14.19 1.23 -8.69
N LEU A 429 -15.38 0.80 -8.27
CA LEU A 429 -16.62 1.08 -8.99
C LEU A 429 -16.88 2.59 -9.07
N SER A 430 -16.68 3.32 -7.97
CA SER A 430 -16.81 4.77 -7.92
C SER A 430 -15.83 5.44 -8.88
N ASP A 431 -14.56 5.02 -8.90
CA ASP A 431 -13.54 5.55 -9.79
C ASP A 431 -13.87 5.28 -11.27
N ILE A 432 -14.40 4.10 -11.59
CA ILE A 432 -14.87 3.75 -12.93
C ILE A 432 -16.03 4.67 -13.34
N VAL A 433 -17.04 4.82 -12.47
CA VAL A 433 -18.23 5.63 -12.74
C VAL A 433 -17.88 7.11 -12.91
N VAL A 434 -16.98 7.65 -12.07
CA VAL A 434 -16.52 9.05 -12.15
C VAL A 434 -15.66 9.28 -13.39
N SER A 435 -14.79 8.34 -13.75
CA SER A 435 -13.88 8.49 -14.88
C SER A 435 -14.58 8.38 -16.23
N ALA A 436 -15.57 7.49 -16.37
CA ALA A 436 -16.19 7.18 -17.65
C ALA A 436 -17.69 6.82 -17.52
N PRO A 437 -18.56 7.75 -17.06
CA PRO A 437 -19.97 7.47 -16.81
C PRO A 437 -20.72 7.06 -18.09
N MET A 438 -20.41 7.68 -19.22
CA MET A 438 -21.07 7.39 -20.50
C MET A 438 -20.76 5.98 -21.02
N ILE A 439 -19.52 5.52 -20.84
CA ILE A 439 -19.09 4.17 -21.24
C ILE A 439 -19.80 3.11 -20.42
N LEU A 440 -19.98 3.36 -19.11
CA LEU A 440 -20.65 2.40 -18.24
C LEU A 440 -22.16 2.32 -18.51
N LEU A 441 -22.80 3.40 -18.98
CA LEU A 441 -24.22 3.41 -19.33
C LEU A 441 -24.59 2.40 -20.44
N GLU A 442 -23.65 2.07 -21.34
CA GLU A 442 -23.82 1.01 -22.35
C GLU A 442 -24.06 -0.37 -21.71
N SER A 443 -23.56 -0.58 -20.49
CA SER A 443 -23.70 -1.81 -19.68
C SER A 443 -24.60 -1.62 -18.46
N SER A 444 -25.52 -0.65 -18.51
CA SER A 444 -26.41 -0.28 -17.40
C SER A 444 -27.32 -1.41 -16.89
N SER A 445 -27.60 -2.43 -17.71
CA SER A 445 -28.38 -3.60 -17.30
C SER A 445 -27.74 -4.35 -16.12
N LYS A 446 -26.42 -4.60 -16.15
CA LYS A 446 -25.70 -5.32 -15.09
C LYS A 446 -25.76 -4.58 -13.74
N VAL A 447 -25.66 -3.25 -13.78
CA VAL A 447 -25.81 -2.41 -12.58
C VAL A 447 -27.24 -2.47 -12.04
N THR A 448 -28.22 -2.47 -12.95
CA THR A 448 -29.64 -2.55 -12.59
C THR A 448 -29.99 -3.90 -11.95
N GLU A 449 -29.45 -5.01 -12.47
CA GLU A 449 -29.58 -6.36 -11.86
C GLU A 449 -29.02 -6.39 -10.43
N THR A 450 -27.93 -5.66 -10.18
CA THR A 450 -27.36 -5.56 -8.82
C THR A 450 -28.34 -4.92 -7.84
N PHE A 451 -29.26 -4.06 -8.30
CA PHE A 451 -30.26 -3.46 -7.43
C PHE A 451 -31.20 -4.50 -6.83
N ASP A 452 -31.57 -5.55 -7.56
CA ASP A 452 -32.48 -6.59 -7.06
C ASP A 452 -31.93 -7.31 -5.81
N HIS A 453 -30.61 -7.28 -5.61
CA HIS A 453 -29.93 -7.86 -4.46
C HIS A 453 -29.79 -6.89 -3.26
N LEU A 454 -30.16 -5.61 -3.39
CA LEU A 454 -29.97 -4.57 -2.35
C LEU A 454 -30.53 -4.94 -0.99
N SER A 455 -31.67 -5.65 -0.93
CA SER A 455 -32.30 -6.03 0.34
C SER A 455 -31.49 -7.05 1.16
N TYR A 456 -30.58 -7.78 0.51
CA TYR A 456 -29.78 -8.84 1.13
C TYR A 456 -28.34 -8.41 1.41
N LEU A 457 -27.95 -7.23 0.93
CA LEU A 457 -26.61 -6.69 1.12
C LEU A 457 -26.47 -6.02 2.50
N PRO A 458 -25.27 -6.06 3.10
CA PRO A 458 -24.96 -5.25 4.28
C PRO A 458 -25.18 -3.76 4.00
N LEU A 459 -25.71 -3.03 4.98
CA LEU A 459 -26.02 -1.60 4.86
C LEU A 459 -24.82 -0.76 4.37
N ALA A 460 -23.62 -1.05 4.84
CA ALA A 460 -22.41 -0.34 4.42
C ALA A 460 -22.12 -0.51 2.92
N THR A 461 -22.34 -1.70 2.37
CA THR A 461 -22.20 -1.99 0.94
C THR A 461 -23.24 -1.24 0.13
N VAL A 462 -24.50 -1.22 0.60
CA VAL A 462 -25.58 -0.47 -0.06
C VAL A 462 -25.29 1.03 -0.07
N GLN A 463 -24.88 1.60 1.05
CA GLN A 463 -24.50 3.02 1.13
C GLN A 463 -23.38 3.37 0.15
N GLY A 464 -22.34 2.53 0.09
CA GLY A 464 -21.23 2.71 -0.83
C GLY A 464 -21.65 2.57 -2.30
N LEU A 465 -22.42 1.53 -2.64
CA LEU A 465 -22.92 1.29 -3.99
C LEU A 465 -23.80 2.45 -4.49
N LEU A 466 -24.75 2.90 -3.66
CA LEU A 466 -25.65 4.00 -4.02
C LEU A 466 -24.90 5.33 -4.20
N LYS A 467 -23.87 5.60 -3.39
CA LYS A 467 -22.99 6.76 -3.57
C LYS A 467 -22.16 6.64 -4.85
N ALA A 468 -21.58 5.47 -5.14
CA ALA A 468 -20.77 5.24 -6.34
C ALA A 468 -21.59 5.37 -7.64
N VAL A 469 -22.82 4.87 -7.66
CA VAL A 469 -23.73 4.89 -8.83
C VAL A 469 -24.49 6.22 -8.97
N GLN A 470 -24.37 7.12 -7.99
CA GLN A 470 -25.07 8.41 -7.98
C GLN A 470 -24.88 9.25 -9.27
N PRO A 471 -23.69 9.34 -9.90
CA PRO A 471 -23.53 10.04 -11.16
C PRO A 471 -24.36 9.43 -12.30
N LEU A 472 -24.53 8.11 -12.34
CA LEU A 472 -25.31 7.41 -13.35
C LEU A 472 -26.81 7.66 -13.19
N LEU A 473 -27.31 7.71 -11.95
CA LEU A 473 -28.71 8.00 -11.64
C LEU A 473 -29.15 9.42 -12.06
N LYS A 474 -28.20 10.35 -12.18
CA LYS A 474 -28.47 11.70 -12.71
C LYS A 474 -28.67 11.71 -14.22
N VAL A 475 -28.10 10.74 -14.94
CA VAL A 475 -28.12 10.67 -16.41
C VAL A 475 -29.20 9.70 -16.91
N SER A 476 -29.35 8.52 -16.30
CA SER A 476 -30.27 7.47 -16.75
C SER A 476 -31.57 7.43 -15.94
N MET A 477 -32.69 7.75 -16.60
CA MET A 477 -34.03 7.66 -15.99
C MET A 477 -34.51 6.22 -15.78
N SER A 478 -34.23 5.30 -16.71
CA SER A 478 -34.63 3.91 -16.56
C SER A 478 -33.97 3.23 -15.35
N MET A 479 -32.68 3.50 -15.12
CA MET A 479 -31.95 3.01 -13.95
C MET A 479 -32.52 3.59 -12.64
N LYS A 480 -32.91 4.86 -12.67
CA LYS A 480 -33.57 5.54 -11.55
C LYS A 480 -34.91 4.88 -11.22
N ASP A 481 -35.75 4.64 -12.21
CA ASP A 481 -37.08 4.05 -12.02
C ASP A 481 -36.97 2.61 -11.48
N ALA A 482 -36.02 1.83 -12.01
CA ALA A 482 -35.72 0.50 -11.50
C ALA A 482 -35.28 0.54 -10.03
N LEU A 483 -34.38 1.45 -9.66
CA LEU A 483 -33.95 1.64 -8.27
C LEU A 483 -35.14 2.00 -7.37
N ILE A 484 -36.01 2.93 -7.79
CA ILE A 484 -37.18 3.35 -7.00
C ILE A 484 -38.11 2.16 -6.75
N LEU A 485 -38.39 1.35 -7.77
CA LEU A 485 -39.23 0.17 -7.64
C LEU A 485 -38.64 -0.83 -6.64
N VAL A 486 -37.33 -1.08 -6.70
CA VAL A 486 -36.66 -1.97 -5.76
C VAL A 486 -36.68 -1.41 -4.33
N LEU A 487 -36.37 -0.13 -4.14
CA LEU A 487 -36.41 0.50 -2.82
C LEU A 487 -37.83 0.46 -2.23
N ARG A 488 -38.86 0.67 -3.05
CA ARG A 488 -40.26 0.57 -2.62
C ARG A 488 -40.60 -0.84 -2.14
N LYS A 489 -40.14 -1.89 -2.84
CA LYS A 489 -40.28 -3.28 -2.39
C LYS A 489 -39.49 -3.54 -1.10
N ALA A 490 -38.27 -3.04 -1.01
CA ALA A 490 -37.38 -3.25 0.13
C ALA A 490 -37.92 -2.62 1.44
N MET A 491 -38.74 -1.57 1.38
CA MET A 491 -39.46 -1.02 2.54
C MET A 491 -40.39 -2.02 3.24
N PHE A 492 -40.87 -3.03 2.51
CA PHE A 492 -41.73 -4.09 3.02
C PHE A 492 -40.97 -5.40 3.27
N SER A 493 -39.63 -5.38 3.19
CA SER A 493 -38.81 -6.55 3.51
C SER A 493 -39.00 -6.96 4.97
N SER A 494 -39.04 -8.26 5.22
CA SER A 494 -39.04 -8.81 6.58
C SER A 494 -37.72 -8.55 7.30
N GLN A 495 -36.62 -8.43 6.56
CA GLN A 495 -35.27 -8.18 7.08
C GLN A 495 -35.09 -6.70 7.47
N LEU A 496 -34.52 -6.47 8.65
CA LEU A 496 -34.21 -5.13 9.16
C LEU A 496 -33.24 -4.37 8.24
N ASP A 497 -32.17 -5.03 7.80
CA ASP A 497 -31.16 -4.41 6.92
C ASP A 497 -31.70 -4.08 5.53
N GLY A 498 -32.65 -4.86 5.01
CA GLY A 498 -33.36 -4.53 3.77
C GLY A 498 -34.17 -3.24 3.88
N ARG A 499 -34.84 -3.01 5.02
CA ARG A 499 -35.58 -1.76 5.29
C ARG A 499 -34.66 -0.57 5.52
N LYS A 500 -33.56 -0.77 6.25
CA LYS A 500 -32.50 0.25 6.41
C LYS A 500 -31.90 0.66 5.05
N SER A 501 -31.66 -0.30 4.18
CA SER A 501 -31.18 -0.08 2.80
C SER A 501 -32.18 0.73 1.98
N ALA A 502 -33.48 0.43 2.11
CA ALA A 502 -34.54 1.18 1.47
C ALA A 502 -34.60 2.66 1.93
N VAL A 503 -34.55 2.89 3.25
CA VAL A 503 -34.54 4.24 3.83
C VAL A 503 -33.33 5.03 3.38
N THR A 504 -32.13 4.42 3.42
CA THR A 504 -30.91 5.04 2.90
C THR A 504 -31.05 5.47 1.44
N GLY A 505 -31.59 4.58 0.59
CA GLY A 505 -31.79 4.87 -0.82
C GLY A 505 -32.79 6.00 -1.06
N PHE A 506 -33.94 5.99 -0.40
CA PHE A 506 -34.92 7.06 -0.52
C PHE A 506 -34.39 8.40 0.00
N LEU A 507 -33.67 8.42 1.12
CA LEU A 507 -33.00 9.63 1.62
C LEU A 507 -31.96 10.16 0.62
N LEU A 508 -31.18 9.29 -0.01
CA LEU A 508 -30.21 9.70 -1.04
C LEU A 508 -30.90 10.29 -2.28
N LEU A 509 -32.03 9.72 -2.72
CA LEU A 509 -32.84 10.28 -3.81
C LEU A 509 -33.33 11.68 -3.43
N LEU A 510 -33.97 11.84 -2.26
CA LEU A 510 -34.49 13.13 -1.79
C LEU A 510 -33.39 14.21 -1.65
N LYS A 511 -32.17 13.83 -1.27
CA LYS A 511 -31.01 14.75 -1.17
C LYS A 511 -30.57 15.32 -2.52
N ASN A 512 -30.80 14.62 -3.62
CA ASN A 512 -30.20 14.94 -4.93
C ASN A 512 -31.21 15.41 -5.97
N PHE A 513 -32.49 15.05 -5.82
CA PHE A 513 -33.57 15.48 -6.71
C PHE A 513 -34.31 16.64 -6.05
N ARG A 514 -33.97 17.87 -6.45
CA ARG A 514 -34.68 19.06 -6.00
C ARG A 514 -36.03 19.16 -6.70
N VAL A 515 -37.04 19.56 -5.95
CA VAL A 515 -38.25 20.10 -6.56
C VAL A 515 -37.87 21.49 -7.09
N LEU A 516 -37.84 21.65 -8.40
CA LEU A 516 -37.65 22.97 -9.02
C LEU A 516 -38.94 23.73 -8.76
N GLY A 517 -38.89 24.74 -7.90
CA GLY A 517 -40.09 25.51 -7.55
C GLY A 517 -40.70 26.14 -8.79
N SER A 518 -41.99 25.93 -8.98
CA SER A 518 -42.81 26.85 -9.76
C SER A 518 -42.82 28.17 -9.02
N MET A 519 -41.96 29.13 -9.39
CA MET A 519 -42.14 30.48 -8.89
C MET A 519 -43.46 31.03 -9.42
N ALA A 520 -44.28 31.55 -8.52
CA ALA A 520 -45.47 32.31 -8.87
C ALA A 520 -45.09 33.40 -9.88
N SER A 521 -45.77 33.37 -11.02
CA SER A 521 -45.62 34.33 -12.11
C SER A 521 -46.12 35.70 -11.66
N SER A 522 -45.26 36.54 -11.08
CA SER A 522 -45.40 38.00 -11.07
C SER A 522 -44.15 38.66 -10.49
N GLN A 523 -43.52 39.51 -11.29
CA GLN A 523 -42.43 40.45 -10.94
C GLN A 523 -41.01 39.87 -10.84
N CYS A 524 -40.41 39.51 -11.99
CA CYS A 524 -38.96 39.53 -12.15
C CYS A 524 -38.49 40.94 -12.55
N THR A 525 -37.79 41.64 -11.66
CA THR A 525 -36.87 42.73 -12.03
C THR A 525 -35.48 42.14 -12.33
N PRO A 526 -34.78 42.61 -13.39
CA PRO A 526 -33.43 42.13 -13.72
C PRO A 526 -32.38 42.88 -12.90
N ALA A 527 -32.09 42.42 -11.68
CA ALA A 527 -31.11 43.06 -10.79
C ALA A 527 -29.74 42.34 -10.75
N LEU A 528 -29.22 41.87 -11.89
CA LEU A 528 -27.88 41.25 -11.93
C LEU A 528 -27.06 41.55 -13.20
N SER A 529 -27.30 42.69 -13.86
CA SER A 529 -26.55 43.10 -15.08
C SER A 529 -25.86 44.46 -15.01
N PHE A 530 -25.63 45.04 -13.83
CA PHE A 530 -24.82 46.26 -13.72
C PHE A 530 -23.79 46.12 -12.59
N MET A 531 -22.55 45.76 -12.96
CA MET A 531 -21.31 46.36 -12.44
C MET A 531 -20.08 45.60 -12.97
N TYR A 532 -19.67 45.90 -14.20
CA TYR A 532 -18.28 45.79 -14.62
C TYR A 532 -17.93 47.04 -15.42
N SER A 533 -17.45 48.07 -14.72
CA SER A 533 -16.53 49.07 -15.27
C SER A 533 -16.07 50.00 -14.15
N SER A 534 -14.81 49.86 -13.73
CA SER A 534 -13.81 50.94 -13.61
C SER A 534 -12.80 50.69 -12.49
N HIS A 535 -11.58 51.10 -12.82
CA HIS A 535 -10.28 50.93 -12.19
C HIS A 535 -10.02 51.54 -10.78
N TYR A 536 -9.07 50.88 -10.11
CA TYR A 536 -7.98 51.39 -9.24
C TYR A 536 -8.13 51.57 -7.69
N GLU A 537 -7.24 50.81 -7.01
CA GLU A 537 -6.51 51.01 -5.74
C GLU A 537 -7.23 51.14 -4.38
N GLY A 538 -6.99 50.17 -3.49
CA GLY A 538 -7.15 50.32 -2.03
C GLY A 538 -7.55 49.08 -1.22
N ILE A 539 -6.56 48.25 -0.84
CA ILE A 539 -6.44 47.43 0.39
C ILE A 539 -7.73 46.86 1.03
N SER A 540 -7.98 45.55 0.83
CA SER A 540 -8.22 44.55 1.89
C SER A 540 -8.52 43.18 1.26
N ILE A 541 -7.56 42.25 1.36
CA ILE A 541 -7.67 40.90 0.78
C ILE A 541 -8.22 39.96 1.86
N GLY A 542 -9.53 39.72 1.85
CA GLY A 542 -10.17 38.59 2.53
C GLY A 542 -10.14 37.33 1.65
N PRO A 543 -10.12 36.11 2.20
CA PRO A 543 -9.93 34.90 1.41
C PRO A 543 -11.20 34.57 0.61
N PHE A 544 -11.05 34.59 -0.72
CA PHE A 544 -12.00 34.07 -1.69
C PHE A 544 -12.10 32.54 -1.53
N ILE A 545 -13.13 32.06 -0.84
CA ILE A 545 -13.47 30.64 -0.80
C ILE A 545 -14.15 30.31 -2.13
N CYS A 546 -13.45 29.51 -2.93
CA CYS A 546 -13.99 28.81 -4.07
C CYS A 546 -14.90 27.69 -3.57
N ASP A 547 -16.18 28.02 -3.33
CA ASP A 547 -17.24 27.04 -3.32
C ASP A 547 -17.33 26.44 -4.73
N VAL A 548 -16.78 25.24 -4.89
CA VAL A 548 -17.02 24.41 -6.07
C VAL A 548 -18.51 24.14 -6.13
N SER A 549 -19.17 24.98 -6.91
CA SER A 549 -20.60 24.97 -7.16
C SER A 549 -21.00 23.60 -7.69
N CYS A 550 -21.81 22.88 -6.93
CA CYS A 550 -22.48 21.66 -7.36
C CYS A 550 -23.70 21.99 -8.25
N ALA A 551 -23.49 22.88 -9.22
CA ALA A 551 -24.48 23.30 -10.19
C ALA A 551 -23.76 23.58 -11.52
N GLN A 552 -24.07 22.74 -12.53
CA GLN A 552 -24.22 23.05 -13.96
C GLN A 552 -23.76 21.87 -14.83
N VAL A 553 -24.71 20.95 -15.09
CA VAL A 553 -24.91 20.44 -16.45
C VAL A 553 -26.37 20.76 -16.78
N GLN A 554 -26.61 22.00 -17.19
CA GLN A 554 -27.76 22.31 -18.04
C GLN A 554 -27.33 21.98 -19.46
N VAL A 555 -27.72 20.81 -19.95
CA VAL A 555 -28.03 20.62 -21.36
C VAL A 555 -29.52 20.31 -21.42
N ASP A 556 -30.23 21.32 -21.88
CA ASP A 556 -31.68 21.48 -21.83
C ASP A 556 -32.32 20.94 -23.11
N VAL A 557 -33.15 19.90 -23.02
CA VAL A 557 -34.22 19.60 -24.02
C VAL A 557 -35.51 19.06 -23.36
N HIS A 558 -35.53 18.68 -22.08
CA HIS A 558 -36.72 18.04 -21.46
C HIS A 558 -37.30 18.77 -20.23
N SER A 559 -36.89 20.02 -19.96
CA SER A 559 -37.24 20.76 -18.74
C SER A 559 -38.71 21.20 -18.59
N ARG A 560 -39.54 21.11 -19.63
CA ARG A 560 -40.93 21.63 -19.59
C ARG A 560 -41.96 20.75 -18.88
N TYR A 561 -41.64 19.53 -18.44
CA TYR A 561 -42.68 18.59 -17.96
C TYR A 561 -42.65 18.13 -16.51
N ASN A 562 -41.74 18.58 -15.62
CA ASN A 562 -41.52 17.79 -14.39
C ASN A 562 -41.40 18.53 -13.05
N SER A 563 -41.73 19.82 -12.91
CA SER A 563 -41.69 20.48 -11.59
C SER A 563 -42.74 19.88 -10.63
N ALA A 564 -44.03 19.94 -11.01
CA ALA A 564 -45.13 19.40 -10.19
C ALA A 564 -45.08 17.87 -10.02
N ALA A 565 -44.61 17.15 -11.04
CA ALA A 565 -44.44 15.69 -10.96
C ALA A 565 -43.24 15.29 -10.06
N ASN A 566 -42.14 16.06 -10.06
CA ASN A 566 -41.05 15.87 -9.10
C ASN A 566 -41.49 16.18 -7.66
N GLU A 567 -42.33 17.21 -7.48
CA GLU A 567 -42.93 17.54 -6.19
C GLU A 567 -43.81 16.40 -5.66
N ALA A 568 -44.78 15.96 -6.46
CA ALA A 568 -45.67 14.85 -6.11
C ALA A 568 -44.88 13.57 -5.81
N PHE A 569 -43.83 13.31 -6.58
CA PHE A 569 -42.92 12.18 -6.35
C PHE A 569 -42.15 12.29 -5.02
N CYS A 570 -41.57 13.46 -4.70
CA CYS A 570 -40.91 13.67 -3.42
C CYS A 570 -41.86 13.51 -2.23
N LEU A 571 -43.11 13.98 -2.37
CA LEU A 571 -44.16 13.78 -1.36
C LEU A 571 -44.60 12.32 -1.23
N GLU A 572 -44.64 11.55 -2.33
CA GLU A 572 -44.90 10.11 -2.31
C GLU A 572 -43.80 9.37 -1.54
N ILE A 573 -42.52 9.72 -1.79
CA ILE A 573 -41.39 9.16 -1.02
C ILE A 573 -41.53 9.52 0.46
N LEU A 574 -41.80 10.77 0.81
CA LEU A 574 -41.99 11.18 2.21
C LEU A 574 -43.16 10.44 2.87
N SER A 575 -44.25 10.21 2.13
CA SER A 575 -45.38 9.39 2.59
C SER A 575 -44.97 7.94 2.86
N SER A 576 -44.14 7.37 1.99
CA SER A 576 -43.54 6.05 2.20
C SER A 576 -42.63 6.02 3.44
N LEU A 577 -41.76 7.03 3.61
CA LEU A 577 -40.85 7.17 4.74
C LEU A 577 -41.58 7.38 6.08
N ARG A 578 -42.76 8.03 6.08
CA ARG A 578 -43.59 8.17 7.29
C ARG A 578 -43.96 6.81 7.91
N ARG A 579 -44.10 5.76 7.10
CA ARG A 579 -44.36 4.40 7.59
C ARG A 579 -43.19 3.82 8.40
N CYS A 580 -41.97 4.30 8.18
CA CYS A 580 -40.80 3.87 8.95
C CYS A 580 -40.85 4.31 10.42
N LEU A 581 -41.60 5.38 10.75
CA LEU A 581 -41.79 5.83 12.13
C LEU A 581 -42.55 4.80 12.99
N GLY A 582 -43.25 3.85 12.37
CA GLY A 582 -43.86 2.71 13.05
C GLY A 582 -42.95 1.48 13.20
N GLN A 583 -41.76 1.46 12.60
CA GLN A 583 -40.88 0.28 12.53
C GLN A 583 -39.89 0.23 13.71
N GLN A 584 -38.83 -0.59 13.63
CA GLN A 584 -37.82 -0.71 14.70
C GLN A 584 -37.00 0.57 14.90
N ALA A 585 -36.46 0.76 16.12
CA ALA A 585 -35.71 1.95 16.51
C ALA A 585 -34.57 2.30 15.55
N ASP A 586 -33.80 1.32 15.08
CA ASP A 586 -32.68 1.58 14.16
C ASP A 586 -33.12 2.20 12.82
N VAL A 587 -34.32 1.85 12.33
CA VAL A 587 -34.86 2.42 11.08
C VAL A 587 -35.29 3.88 11.32
N ARG A 588 -35.88 4.15 12.50
CA ARG A 588 -36.27 5.50 12.92
C ARG A 588 -35.06 6.40 13.09
N LEU A 589 -34.01 5.89 13.74
CA LEU A 589 -32.74 6.60 13.94
C LEU A 589 -32.14 7.04 12.59
N MET A 590 -32.07 6.13 11.62
CA MET A 590 -31.57 6.43 10.27
C MET A 590 -32.42 7.49 9.56
N LEU A 591 -33.73 7.46 9.76
CA LEU A 591 -34.64 8.45 9.21
C LEU A 591 -34.39 9.85 9.81
N TYR A 592 -34.23 9.92 11.14
CA TYR A 592 -33.95 11.16 11.85
C TYR A 592 -32.62 11.79 11.44
N GLU A 593 -31.56 10.99 11.30
CA GLU A 593 -30.27 11.46 10.78
C GLU A 593 -30.39 11.97 9.33
N GLY A 594 -31.27 11.35 8.54
CA GLY A 594 -31.48 11.68 7.13
C GLY A 594 -32.30 12.94 6.87
N PHE A 595 -33.34 13.20 7.69
CA PHE A 595 -34.29 14.28 7.44
C PHE A 595 -33.65 15.67 7.46
N HIS A 596 -32.74 15.92 8.40
CA HIS A 596 -32.03 17.19 8.45
C HIS A 596 -31.22 17.46 7.16
N ASP A 597 -30.52 16.45 6.65
CA ASP A 597 -29.75 16.57 5.40
C ASP A 597 -30.64 16.79 4.17
N VAL A 598 -31.79 16.12 4.12
CA VAL A 598 -32.78 16.30 3.03
C VAL A 598 -33.33 17.71 3.06
N LEU A 599 -33.76 18.18 4.23
CA LEU A 599 -34.35 19.50 4.42
C LEU A 599 -33.38 20.62 3.98
N ARG A 600 -32.09 20.49 4.30
CA ARG A 600 -31.05 21.45 3.89
C ARG A 600 -30.82 21.52 2.39
N ARG A 601 -30.97 20.38 1.69
CA ARG A 601 -30.71 20.30 0.24
C ARG A 601 -31.96 20.60 -0.59
N ASN A 602 -33.15 20.34 -0.03
CA ASN A 602 -34.44 20.49 -0.67
C ASN A 602 -35.41 21.21 0.28
N SER A 603 -35.31 22.55 0.32
CA SER A 603 -36.04 23.40 1.26
C SER A 603 -37.56 23.34 1.13
N GLN A 604 -38.08 22.95 -0.04
CA GLN A 604 -39.52 22.83 -0.30
C GLN A 604 -40.18 21.68 0.48
N LEU A 605 -39.38 20.71 0.93
CA LEU A 605 -39.87 19.59 1.75
C LEU A 605 -39.92 19.94 3.25
N ALA A 606 -39.51 21.16 3.63
CA ALA A 606 -39.40 21.55 5.03
C ALA A 606 -40.74 21.43 5.78
N SER A 607 -41.86 21.94 5.23
CA SER A 607 -43.18 21.87 5.88
C SER A 607 -43.61 20.42 6.16
N SER A 608 -43.48 19.55 5.15
CA SER A 608 -43.85 18.13 5.25
C SER A 608 -42.99 17.36 6.26
N ILE A 609 -41.68 17.63 6.30
CA ILE A 609 -40.77 17.01 7.27
C ILE A 609 -41.08 17.52 8.68
N MET A 610 -41.25 18.83 8.86
CA MET A 610 -41.53 19.43 10.17
C MET A 610 -42.88 18.99 10.74
N GLN A 611 -43.93 18.90 9.93
CA GLN A 611 -45.22 18.34 10.35
C GLN A 611 -45.11 16.87 10.76
N THR A 612 -44.30 16.09 10.04
CA THR A 612 -44.03 14.69 10.37
C THR A 612 -43.34 14.59 11.73
N LEU A 613 -42.30 15.41 11.98
CA LEU A 613 -41.59 15.45 13.26
C LEU A 613 -42.50 15.92 14.40
N LEU A 614 -43.29 16.98 14.21
CA LEU A 614 -44.26 17.47 15.20
C LEU A 614 -45.26 16.37 15.58
N SER A 615 -45.82 15.67 14.59
CA SER A 615 -46.77 14.57 14.85
C SER A 615 -46.16 13.46 15.69
N GLN A 616 -44.87 13.15 15.48
CA GLN A 616 -44.15 12.14 16.24
C GLN A 616 -43.81 12.66 17.65
N VAL A 617 -43.33 13.90 17.80
CA VAL A 617 -43.00 14.50 19.10
C VAL A 617 -44.23 14.58 20.00
N ARG A 618 -45.40 14.97 19.47
CA ARG A 618 -46.67 15.01 20.22
C ARG A 618 -47.03 13.67 20.87
N ARG A 619 -46.67 12.54 20.26
CA ARG A 619 -46.95 11.20 20.80
C ARG A 619 -46.18 10.92 22.09
N TYR A 620 -44.99 11.50 22.23
CA TYR A 620 -44.07 11.27 23.35
C TYR A 620 -44.03 12.43 24.34
N TYR A 621 -44.72 13.53 24.05
CA TYR A 621 -44.84 14.69 24.94
C TYR A 621 -46.05 14.55 25.87
N GLU A 622 -45.90 14.97 27.12
CA GLU A 622 -47.02 15.10 28.05
C GLU A 622 -47.55 16.55 28.06
N PRO A 623 -48.78 16.82 27.56
CA PRO A 623 -49.35 18.16 27.55
C PRO A 623 -49.71 18.72 28.94
N GLU A 624 -49.92 17.87 29.95
CA GLU A 624 -50.22 18.33 31.32
C GLU A 624 -49.02 19.06 31.93
N GLN A 625 -49.19 20.35 32.27
CA GLN A 625 -48.08 21.24 32.65
C GLN A 625 -47.46 20.92 34.01
N ASP A 626 -48.20 20.28 34.91
CA ASP A 626 -47.75 19.94 36.25
C ASP A 626 -47.22 18.50 36.37
N LEU A 627 -47.36 17.69 35.31
CA LEU A 627 -46.87 16.32 35.30
C LEU A 627 -45.37 16.27 34.96
N LEU A 628 -44.62 15.58 35.82
CA LEU A 628 -43.22 15.23 35.63
C LEU A 628 -43.12 13.69 35.50
N PRO A 629 -42.30 13.16 34.57
CA PRO A 629 -41.47 13.86 33.59
C PRO A 629 -42.27 14.37 32.38
N PRO A 630 -41.78 15.40 31.64
CA PRO A 630 -42.47 15.97 30.48
C PRO A 630 -42.52 15.06 29.24
N VAL A 631 -41.85 13.90 29.31
CA VAL A 631 -41.68 12.95 28.20
C VAL A 631 -42.12 11.54 28.63
N LYS A 632 -42.89 10.89 27.77
CA LYS A 632 -43.45 9.53 27.98
C LYS A 632 -42.41 8.46 27.66
N LEU A 633 -41.49 8.20 28.60
CA LEU A 633 -40.40 7.22 28.41
C LEU A 633 -40.89 5.77 28.25
N GLU A 634 -42.04 5.43 28.85
CA GLU A 634 -42.62 4.08 28.75
C GLU A 634 -42.93 3.68 27.31
N LEU A 635 -43.38 4.64 26.49
CA LEU A 635 -43.68 4.43 25.08
C LEU A 635 -42.43 4.25 24.21
N CYS A 636 -41.25 4.54 24.77
CA CYS A 636 -39.97 4.40 24.07
C CYS A 636 -39.39 2.98 24.17
N ILE A 637 -39.95 2.13 25.02
CA ILE A 637 -39.48 0.76 25.26
C ILE A 637 -40.52 -0.26 24.78
N GLY A 638 -40.04 -1.27 24.06
CA GLY A 638 -40.81 -2.47 23.73
C GLY A 638 -40.39 -3.66 24.58
N ALA A 639 -41.35 -4.46 25.01
CA ALA A 639 -41.11 -5.74 25.68
C ALA A 639 -41.70 -6.88 24.84
N GLN A 640 -40.87 -7.88 24.51
CA GLN A 640 -41.30 -9.14 23.90
C GLN A 640 -40.78 -10.30 24.76
N GLY A 641 -41.67 -10.91 25.56
CA GLY A 641 -41.26 -11.87 26.59
C GLY A 641 -40.33 -11.22 27.62
N ASP A 642 -39.23 -11.89 27.96
CA ASP A 642 -38.22 -11.38 28.91
C ASP A 642 -37.24 -10.36 28.29
N GLN A 643 -37.34 -10.09 26.99
CA GLN A 643 -36.45 -9.16 26.30
C GLN A 643 -37.04 -7.76 26.23
N VAL A 644 -36.30 -6.80 26.78
CA VAL A 644 -36.58 -5.37 26.74
C VAL A 644 -35.69 -4.73 25.67
N PHE A 645 -36.27 -3.99 24.74
CA PHE A 645 -35.54 -3.31 23.68
C PHE A 645 -36.04 -1.89 23.44
N LEU A 646 -35.17 -1.04 22.90
CA LEU A 646 -35.52 0.32 22.52
C LEU A 646 -36.45 0.30 21.29
N GLN A 647 -37.58 0.98 21.39
CA GLN A 647 -38.55 1.14 20.30
C GLN A 647 -38.44 2.54 19.66
N GLU A 648 -38.36 3.60 20.45
CA GLU A 648 -38.24 4.98 19.98
C GLU A 648 -36.95 5.63 20.52
N PRO A 649 -36.01 6.03 19.64
CA PRO A 649 -34.84 6.80 20.05
C PRO A 649 -35.21 8.27 20.28
N LEU A 650 -35.97 8.56 21.34
CA LEU A 650 -36.56 9.87 21.63
C LEU A 650 -35.56 11.03 21.58
N ALA A 651 -34.35 10.82 22.10
CA ALA A 651 -33.31 11.85 22.08
C ALA A 651 -32.88 12.21 20.63
N HIS A 652 -32.86 11.25 19.70
CA HIS A 652 -32.55 11.51 18.29
C HIS A 652 -33.71 12.18 17.56
N LEU A 653 -34.97 11.85 17.93
CA LEU A 653 -36.16 12.55 17.43
C LEU A 653 -36.11 14.04 17.81
N LEU A 654 -35.84 14.34 19.09
CA LEU A 654 -35.71 15.72 19.56
C LEU A 654 -34.52 16.42 18.90
N SER A 655 -33.38 15.74 18.78
CA SER A 655 -32.19 16.26 18.08
C SER A 655 -32.52 16.68 16.64
N CYS A 656 -33.13 15.77 15.87
CA CYS A 656 -33.57 16.04 14.50
C CYS A 656 -34.55 17.22 14.44
N THR A 657 -35.53 17.26 15.35
CA THR A 657 -36.53 18.34 15.43
C THR A 657 -35.88 19.69 15.72
N VAL A 658 -34.98 19.74 16.70
CA VAL A 658 -34.22 20.94 17.07
C VAL A 658 -33.38 21.44 15.90
N HIS A 659 -32.58 20.57 15.26
CA HIS A 659 -31.72 20.98 14.15
C HIS A 659 -32.53 21.44 12.94
N CYS A 660 -33.64 20.77 12.60
CA CYS A 660 -34.52 21.17 11.52
C CYS A 660 -35.20 22.53 11.82
N LEU A 661 -35.68 22.73 13.04
CA LEU A 661 -36.30 23.97 13.49
C LEU A 661 -35.31 25.14 13.43
N LEU A 662 -34.11 24.97 14.01
CA LEU A 662 -33.06 26.00 14.04
C LEU A 662 -32.61 26.38 12.62
N TRP A 663 -32.46 25.40 11.73
CA TRP A 663 -32.11 25.68 10.34
C TRP A 663 -33.22 26.45 9.62
N TYR A 664 -34.48 26.05 9.81
CA TYR A 664 -35.62 26.71 9.16
C TYR A 664 -35.76 28.17 9.61
N GLN A 665 -35.61 28.43 10.92
CA GLN A 665 -35.60 29.78 11.48
C GLN A 665 -34.44 30.62 10.92
N GLY A 666 -33.24 30.05 10.79
CA GLY A 666 -32.08 30.72 10.19
C GLY A 666 -32.28 31.08 8.71
N MET A 667 -32.92 30.18 7.94
CA MET A 667 -33.24 30.40 6.53
C MET A 667 -34.27 31.53 6.37
N ARG A 668 -35.36 31.55 7.15
CA ARG A 668 -36.35 32.64 7.09
C ARG A 668 -35.76 33.99 7.50
N ARG A 669 -34.91 34.03 8.54
CA ARG A 669 -34.22 35.25 8.99
C ARG A 669 -33.27 35.82 7.92
N SER A 670 -32.59 34.97 7.16
CA SER A 670 -31.69 35.41 6.07
C SER A 670 -32.45 35.81 4.80
N ALA A 671 -33.63 35.23 4.54
CA ALA A 671 -34.49 35.61 3.42
C ALA A 671 -35.24 36.94 3.63
N ARG A 672 -35.44 37.37 4.88
CA ARG A 672 -36.05 38.68 5.23
C ARG A 672 -35.13 39.51 6.16
N PRO A 673 -34.05 40.14 5.66
CA PRO A 673 -33.18 40.98 6.50
C PRO A 673 -33.84 42.31 6.94
N ASN A 674 -34.87 42.79 6.23
CA ASN A 674 -35.41 44.15 6.33
C ASN A 674 -36.88 44.26 6.75
N ALA A 675 -37.50 43.23 7.35
CA ALA A 675 -38.85 43.36 7.92
C ALA A 675 -38.83 43.95 9.35
N GLY A 676 -38.01 44.99 9.56
CA GLY A 676 -38.12 45.86 10.72
C GLY A 676 -39.19 46.91 10.45
N GLY A 677 -40.46 46.56 10.69
CA GLY A 677 -41.59 47.50 10.70
C GLY A 677 -42.41 47.54 9.40
N SER A 678 -43.36 46.62 9.25
CA SER A 678 -44.55 46.76 8.41
C SER A 678 -45.43 45.53 8.62
N ASP A 679 -46.43 45.65 9.49
CA ASP A 679 -47.51 44.69 9.70
C ASP A 679 -48.24 44.43 8.36
N ASN A 680 -48.00 43.27 7.75
CA ASN A 680 -48.86 42.68 6.75
C ASN A 680 -48.83 41.17 7.02
N ASP A 681 -49.62 40.76 8.03
CA ASP A 681 -49.71 39.40 8.55
C ASP A 681 -50.76 38.53 7.83
N ASP A 682 -51.50 39.03 6.83
CA ASP A 682 -52.74 38.36 6.43
C ASP A 682 -52.63 37.18 5.43
N ASP A 683 -51.46 36.89 4.85
CA ASP A 683 -51.33 35.77 3.87
C ASP A 683 -50.38 34.62 4.30
N ASP A 684 -49.69 34.71 5.46
CA ASP A 684 -48.66 33.74 5.90
C ASP A 684 -49.06 32.89 7.14
N GLU A 685 -50.27 33.07 7.70
CA GLU A 685 -50.67 32.44 8.98
C GLU A 685 -50.75 30.89 8.95
N GLU A 686 -51.02 30.25 7.81
CA GLU A 686 -51.16 28.78 7.74
C GLU A 686 -49.81 28.02 7.82
N GLU A 687 -48.68 28.64 7.45
CA GLU A 687 -47.35 28.01 7.51
C GLU A 687 -46.57 28.27 8.82
N GLY A 688 -47.05 29.17 9.70
CA GLY A 688 -46.37 29.51 10.96
C GLY A 688 -46.70 28.60 12.14
N GLY A 689 -47.90 28.01 12.17
CA GLY A 689 -48.44 27.36 13.38
C GLY A 689 -47.61 26.18 13.94
N PHE A 690 -47.00 25.37 13.07
CA PHE A 690 -46.19 24.23 13.53
C PHE A 690 -44.86 24.67 14.18
N GLN A 691 -44.34 25.86 13.84
CA GLN A 691 -43.09 26.36 14.39
C GLN A 691 -43.27 26.80 15.84
N ASP A 692 -44.29 27.62 16.09
CA ASP A 692 -44.58 28.17 17.42
C ASP A 692 -44.98 27.05 18.38
N GLU A 693 -45.72 26.07 17.89
CA GLU A 693 -46.09 24.90 18.68
C GLU A 693 -44.88 24.05 19.05
N LEU A 694 -44.00 23.71 18.11
CA LEU A 694 -42.77 22.97 18.40
C LEU A 694 -41.88 23.73 19.39
N GLN A 695 -41.78 25.04 19.24
CA GLN A 695 -41.04 25.88 20.16
C GLN A 695 -41.65 25.87 21.57
N SER A 696 -42.98 25.99 21.68
CA SER A 696 -43.70 25.90 22.95
C SER A 696 -43.51 24.54 23.64
N ILE A 697 -43.54 23.45 22.86
CA ILE A 697 -43.26 22.10 23.36
C ILE A 697 -41.81 22.01 23.89
N LEU A 698 -40.81 22.47 23.13
CA LEU A 698 -39.40 22.43 23.55
C LEU A 698 -39.12 23.31 24.78
N GLU A 699 -39.77 24.46 24.90
CA GLU A 699 -39.70 25.33 26.08
C GLU A 699 -40.36 24.69 27.31
N SER A 700 -41.51 24.01 27.11
CA SER A 700 -42.18 23.25 28.16
C SER A 700 -41.33 22.08 28.64
N ILE A 701 -40.72 21.32 27.72
CA ILE A 701 -39.79 20.24 28.05
C ILE A 701 -38.57 20.79 28.80
N THR A 702 -37.96 21.88 28.32
CA THR A 702 -36.80 22.53 28.99
C THR A 702 -37.11 22.86 30.45
N ARG A 703 -38.17 23.63 30.70
CA ARG A 703 -38.53 24.07 32.07
C ARG A 703 -38.86 22.90 33.00
N ARG A 704 -39.50 21.85 32.50
CA ARG A 704 -39.87 20.68 33.30
C ARG A 704 -38.70 19.72 33.52
N MET A 705 -37.82 19.52 32.54
CA MET A 705 -36.62 18.68 32.68
C MET A 705 -35.62 19.23 33.70
N ILE A 706 -35.57 20.56 33.88
CA ILE A 706 -34.79 21.23 34.94
C ILE A 706 -35.31 20.86 36.34
N LYS A 707 -36.64 20.80 36.49
CA LYS A 707 -37.33 20.47 37.73
C LYS A 707 -37.30 18.97 38.06
N CYS A 708 -37.17 18.10 37.06
CA CYS A 708 -37.16 16.65 37.26
C CYS A 708 -36.01 16.20 38.17
N GLU A 709 -36.34 15.31 39.09
CA GLU A 709 -35.40 14.53 39.88
C GLU A 709 -35.20 13.14 39.28
N LEU A 710 -34.22 12.40 39.77
CA LEU A 710 -33.94 11.05 39.26
C LEU A 710 -35.05 10.05 39.61
N GLU A 711 -35.81 10.34 40.65
CA GLU A 711 -36.96 9.55 41.11
C GLU A 711 -38.10 9.60 40.08
N ASP A 712 -38.32 10.76 39.44
CA ASP A 712 -39.33 10.94 38.39
C ASP A 712 -39.08 10.06 37.16
N PHE A 713 -37.85 9.57 36.99
CA PHE A 713 -37.46 8.68 35.89
C PHE A 713 -37.31 7.21 36.31
N GLU A 714 -37.60 6.86 37.57
CA GLU A 714 -37.29 5.54 38.16
C GLU A 714 -35.78 5.21 38.14
N LEU A 715 -34.91 6.23 38.19
CA LEU A 715 -33.44 6.10 38.11
C LEU A 715 -32.73 6.54 39.41
N ASP A 716 -33.34 6.25 40.55
CA ASP A 716 -32.80 6.57 41.85
C ASP A 716 -31.54 5.74 42.18
N LYS A 717 -30.95 5.95 43.36
CA LYS A 717 -29.72 5.22 43.76
C LYS A 717 -29.94 3.71 43.93
N SER A 718 -31.18 3.27 44.11
CA SER A 718 -31.56 1.87 44.23
C SER A 718 -31.73 1.17 42.87
N ALA A 719 -31.82 1.92 41.77
CA ALA A 719 -31.90 1.40 40.42
C ALA A 719 -30.72 0.45 40.08
N GLU A 720 -31.08 -0.72 39.57
CA GLU A 720 -30.14 -1.73 39.07
C GLU A 720 -29.83 -1.48 37.60
N PHE A 721 -28.56 -1.66 37.19
CA PHE A 721 -28.09 -1.54 35.79
C PHE A 721 -27.45 -2.85 35.30
N SER A 722 -27.95 -3.98 35.79
CA SER A 722 -27.48 -5.31 35.40
C SER A 722 -28.05 -5.74 34.04
N LEU A 723 -27.64 -6.91 33.57
CA LEU A 723 -28.18 -7.53 32.34
C LEU A 723 -29.60 -8.11 32.51
N SER A 724 -30.23 -7.90 33.67
CA SER A 724 -31.64 -8.25 33.88
C SER A 724 -32.56 -7.39 33.01
N SER A 725 -33.80 -7.82 32.77
CA SER A 725 -34.78 -7.04 32.00
C SER A 725 -35.01 -5.64 32.60
N VAL A 726 -35.07 -5.54 33.93
CA VAL A 726 -35.17 -4.27 34.67
C VAL A 726 -33.89 -3.44 34.53
N GLY A 727 -32.71 -4.07 34.64
CA GLY A 727 -31.44 -3.38 34.48
C GLY A 727 -31.20 -2.84 33.06
N VAL A 728 -31.64 -3.57 32.03
CA VAL A 728 -31.64 -3.11 30.63
C VAL A 728 -32.64 -1.98 30.42
N LYS A 729 -33.86 -2.06 30.98
CA LYS A 729 -34.85 -0.96 30.96
C LYS A 729 -34.26 0.33 31.53
N ASN A 730 -33.68 0.26 32.73
CA ASN A 730 -33.08 1.41 33.41
C ASN A 730 -31.87 1.97 32.65
N SER A 731 -31.06 1.10 32.06
CA SER A 731 -29.94 1.52 31.19
C SER A 731 -30.42 2.29 29.96
N ILE A 732 -31.51 1.84 29.32
CA ILE A 732 -32.12 2.54 28.18
C ILE A 732 -32.70 3.89 28.61
N TYR A 733 -33.43 3.95 29.72
CA TYR A 733 -33.95 5.21 30.27
C TYR A 733 -32.83 6.20 30.56
N ALA A 734 -31.74 5.76 31.21
CA ALA A 734 -30.62 6.63 31.52
C ALA A 734 -29.98 7.21 30.25
N VAL A 735 -29.76 6.40 29.20
CA VAL A 735 -29.21 6.87 27.92
C VAL A 735 -30.17 7.84 27.21
N LEU A 736 -31.47 7.56 27.21
CA LEU A 736 -32.48 8.47 26.62
C LEU A 736 -32.51 9.81 27.33
N VAL A 737 -32.62 9.80 28.67
CA VAL A 737 -32.67 11.01 29.49
C VAL A 737 -31.39 11.84 29.35
N MET A 738 -30.21 11.19 29.37
CA MET A 738 -28.94 11.85 29.10
C MET A 738 -28.93 12.53 27.71
N GLY A 739 -29.40 11.83 26.68
CA GLY A 739 -29.48 12.39 25.33
C GLY A 739 -30.47 13.55 25.23
N VAL A 740 -31.62 13.49 25.92
CA VAL A 740 -32.58 14.60 25.99
C VAL A 740 -31.92 15.82 26.63
N TYR A 741 -31.20 15.66 27.75
CA TYR A 741 -30.46 16.76 28.36
C TYR A 741 -29.44 17.38 27.40
N GLU A 742 -28.64 16.58 26.68
CA GLU A 742 -27.68 17.08 25.69
C GLU A 742 -28.34 17.89 24.56
N VAL A 743 -29.45 17.40 24.01
CA VAL A 743 -30.19 18.09 22.95
C VAL A 743 -30.74 19.43 23.44
N LEU A 744 -31.27 19.46 24.67
CA LEU A 744 -31.78 20.70 25.27
C LEU A 744 -30.65 21.68 25.59
N ILE A 745 -29.45 21.20 25.96
CA ILE A 745 -28.27 22.05 26.14
C ILE A 745 -27.90 22.73 24.81
N GLU A 746 -27.83 21.99 23.70
CA GLU A 746 -27.54 22.53 22.37
C GLU A 746 -28.63 23.53 21.91
N TYR A 747 -29.90 23.19 22.12
CA TYR A 747 -31.04 24.06 21.79
C TYR A 747 -31.01 25.38 22.57
N ASN A 748 -30.89 25.31 23.90
CA ASN A 748 -30.91 26.50 24.76
C ASN A 748 -29.69 27.39 24.50
N PHE A 749 -28.51 26.81 24.24
CA PHE A 749 -27.33 27.60 23.87
C PHE A 749 -27.58 28.41 22.58
N THR A 750 -28.11 27.76 21.55
CA THR A 750 -28.34 28.39 20.24
C THR A 750 -29.45 29.44 20.30
N LYS A 751 -30.49 29.19 21.11
CA LYS A 751 -31.60 30.12 21.34
C LYS A 751 -31.21 31.31 22.21
N ALA A 752 -30.30 31.11 23.18
CA ALA A 752 -30.04 32.08 24.24
C ALA A 752 -29.56 33.45 23.73
N ASN A 753 -28.97 33.53 22.54
CA ASN A 753 -28.40 34.77 22.00
C ASN A 753 -27.55 35.53 23.03
N TYR A 754 -26.80 34.79 23.87
CA TYR A 754 -26.00 35.33 24.98
C TYR A 754 -26.79 36.00 26.12
N SER A 755 -28.01 35.52 26.41
CA SER A 755 -28.75 35.89 27.62
C SER A 755 -28.20 35.16 28.86
N LYS A 756 -28.00 35.89 29.96
CA LYS A 756 -27.51 35.34 31.23
C LYS A 756 -28.48 34.31 31.84
N SER A 757 -29.78 34.61 31.87
CA SER A 757 -30.79 33.73 32.49
C SER A 757 -30.88 32.36 31.80
N LEU A 758 -30.80 32.33 30.47
CA LEU A 758 -30.85 31.08 29.69
C LEU A 758 -29.58 30.25 29.83
N PHE A 759 -28.43 30.85 30.12
CA PHE A 759 -27.20 30.11 30.45
C PHE A 759 -27.19 29.56 31.88
N GLU A 760 -27.89 30.20 32.82
CA GLU A 760 -28.16 29.64 34.15
C GLU A 760 -29.05 28.40 34.03
N GLU A 761 -30.14 28.48 33.26
CA GLU A 761 -30.99 27.31 32.93
C GLU A 761 -30.21 26.18 32.23
N LEU A 762 -29.30 26.51 31.31
CA LEU A 762 -28.42 25.54 30.65
C LEU A 762 -27.49 24.84 31.66
N LEU A 763 -26.92 25.58 32.63
CA LEU A 763 -26.11 24.98 33.68
C LEU A 763 -26.92 24.07 34.59
N GLU A 764 -28.18 24.39 34.87
CA GLU A 764 -29.08 23.53 35.62
C GLU A 764 -29.35 22.22 34.87
N LEU A 765 -29.63 22.29 33.56
CA LEU A 765 -29.73 21.10 32.70
C LEU A 765 -28.45 20.25 32.75
N PHE A 766 -27.27 20.90 32.65
CA PHE A 766 -26.00 20.20 32.76
C PHE A 766 -25.78 19.58 34.13
N SER A 767 -26.18 20.24 35.22
CA SER A 767 -26.08 19.70 36.58
C SER A 767 -26.88 18.39 36.72
N ARG A 768 -28.11 18.36 36.18
CA ARG A 768 -28.94 17.14 36.14
C ARG A 768 -28.29 16.04 35.30
N TYR A 769 -27.79 16.38 34.11
CA TYR A 769 -27.03 15.45 33.26
C TYR A 769 -25.80 14.87 33.98
N ASN A 770 -25.00 15.71 34.63
CA ASN A 770 -23.77 15.32 35.31
C ASN A 770 -24.06 14.38 36.49
N LYS A 771 -25.14 14.66 37.25
CA LYS A 771 -25.61 13.79 38.34
C LYS A 771 -25.92 12.37 37.85
N LEU A 772 -26.61 12.24 36.72
CA LEU A 772 -26.93 10.95 36.11
C LEU A 772 -25.67 10.25 35.54
N SER A 773 -24.78 11.00 34.90
CA SER A 773 -23.51 10.50 34.35
C SER A 773 -22.61 9.89 35.43
N GLU A 774 -22.49 10.54 36.58
CA GLU A 774 -21.68 10.02 37.70
C GLU A 774 -22.27 8.72 38.29
N ILE A 775 -23.60 8.60 38.40
CA ILE A 775 -24.25 7.37 38.87
C ILE A 775 -23.93 6.18 37.94
N LEU A 776 -23.97 6.39 36.62
CA LEU A 776 -23.61 5.35 35.65
C LEU A 776 -22.13 4.96 35.75
N LYS A 777 -21.23 5.92 36.00
CA LYS A 777 -19.80 5.65 36.21
C LYS A 777 -19.55 4.87 37.50
N GLU A 778 -20.27 5.17 38.58
CA GLU A 778 -20.16 4.45 39.85
C GLU A 778 -20.67 3.01 39.74
N LYS A 779 -21.81 2.81 39.06
CA LYS A 779 -22.48 1.51 38.96
C LYS A 779 -21.87 0.58 37.90
N SER A 780 -21.14 1.09 36.92
CA SER A 780 -20.57 0.27 35.82
C SER A 780 -19.38 -0.61 36.21
N GLY A 781 -18.75 -0.42 37.37
CA GLY A 781 -17.71 -1.29 37.92
C GLY A 781 -16.41 -1.38 37.10
N LYS A 782 -15.24 -1.52 37.75
CA LYS A 782 -13.92 -1.61 37.09
C LYS A 782 -13.67 -2.87 36.23
N GLY A 783 -14.70 -3.66 35.91
CA GLY A 783 -14.55 -5.05 35.44
C GLY A 783 -15.13 -5.42 34.07
N LYS A 784 -15.97 -4.61 33.43
CA LYS A 784 -16.51 -4.93 32.08
C LYS A 784 -16.66 -3.67 31.24
N SER A 785 -16.29 -3.75 29.97
CA SER A 785 -16.21 -2.66 28.99
C SER A 785 -17.58 -2.09 28.59
N SER A 786 -18.31 -1.47 29.51
CA SER A 786 -19.41 -0.56 29.16
C SER A 786 -18.78 0.73 28.64
N LYS A 787 -18.62 0.85 27.32
CA LYS A 787 -18.22 2.12 26.70
C LYS A 787 -19.22 3.19 27.13
N SER A 788 -18.74 4.37 27.55
CA SER A 788 -19.61 5.50 27.87
C SER A 788 -20.55 5.80 26.68
N PRO A 789 -21.81 6.20 26.92
CA PRO A 789 -22.72 6.55 25.84
C PRO A 789 -22.11 7.63 24.96
N ARG A 790 -22.37 7.56 23.66
CA ARG A 790 -21.91 8.56 22.70
C ARG A 790 -22.71 9.83 22.85
N SER A 791 -22.03 10.98 22.85
CA SER A 791 -22.71 12.28 22.93
C SER A 791 -23.50 12.59 21.65
N LEU A 792 -24.70 13.12 21.80
CA LEU A 792 -25.58 13.58 20.72
C LEU A 792 -25.26 15.00 20.24
N LEU A 793 -24.40 15.72 20.95
CA LEU A 793 -24.00 17.08 20.57
C LEU A 793 -23.39 17.08 19.17
N SER A 794 -23.84 17.99 18.31
CA SER A 794 -23.31 18.08 16.95
C SER A 794 -21.86 18.56 16.93
N MET A 795 -21.03 18.06 16.01
CA MET A 795 -19.63 18.51 15.91
C MET A 795 -19.54 20.01 15.59
N GLY A 796 -20.49 20.54 14.81
CA GLY A 796 -20.61 21.96 14.55
C GLY A 796 -20.89 22.77 15.83
N PHE A 797 -21.86 22.32 16.65
CA PHE A 797 -22.13 22.95 17.94
C PHE A 797 -20.92 22.90 18.88
N VAL A 798 -20.24 21.76 18.98
CA VAL A 798 -19.04 21.62 19.83
C VAL A 798 -17.96 22.63 19.40
N SER A 799 -17.74 22.82 18.09
CA SER A 799 -16.84 23.85 17.57
C SER A 799 -17.25 25.26 18.02
N THR A 800 -18.53 25.62 17.86
CA THR A 800 -19.07 26.93 18.26
C THR A 800 -18.99 27.13 19.78
N LEU A 801 -19.34 26.11 20.56
CA LEU A 801 -19.32 26.13 22.02
C LEU A 801 -17.89 26.37 22.54
N LEU A 802 -16.91 25.60 22.06
CA LEU A 802 -15.51 25.78 22.47
C LEU A 802 -14.99 27.17 22.06
N THR A 803 -15.35 27.64 20.88
CA THR A 803 -14.98 28.98 20.41
C THR A 803 -15.55 30.07 21.33
N ALA A 804 -16.82 29.96 21.71
CA ALA A 804 -17.45 30.89 22.64
C ALA A 804 -16.83 30.84 24.05
N LEU A 805 -16.55 29.64 24.56
CA LEU A 805 -16.01 29.46 25.90
C LEU A 805 -14.58 30.00 26.04
N PHE A 806 -13.73 29.82 25.02
CA PHE A 806 -12.31 30.15 25.12
C PHE A 806 -11.88 31.39 24.32
N ARG A 807 -12.36 31.59 23.09
CA ARG A 807 -11.88 32.68 22.21
C ARG A 807 -12.75 33.95 22.22
N ASP A 808 -14.04 33.85 22.51
CA ASP A 808 -14.94 35.03 22.46
C ASP A 808 -14.69 35.96 23.66
N SER A 809 -14.07 37.12 23.41
CA SER A 809 -13.83 38.17 24.40
C SER A 809 -14.67 39.44 24.14
N ALA A 810 -15.78 39.33 23.40
CA ALA A 810 -16.65 40.46 23.15
C ALA A 810 -17.32 40.95 24.45
N GLN A 811 -17.15 42.23 24.76
CA GLN A 811 -17.62 42.85 26.02
C GLN A 811 -19.14 42.71 26.24
N SER A 812 -19.93 42.67 25.16
CA SER A 812 -21.39 42.49 25.24
C SER A 812 -21.85 41.07 25.59
N ARG A 813 -20.96 40.07 25.47
CA ARG A 813 -21.28 38.65 25.67
C ARG A 813 -20.59 38.05 26.89
N GLU A 814 -19.65 38.79 27.48
CA GLU A 814 -18.78 38.32 28.56
C GLU A 814 -19.57 37.98 29.82
N GLU A 815 -20.50 38.82 30.25
CA GLU A 815 -21.32 38.57 31.46
C GLU A 815 -22.12 37.27 31.39
N ALA A 816 -22.65 36.94 30.22
CA ALA A 816 -23.38 35.70 29.99
C ALA A 816 -22.43 34.49 29.93
N LEU A 817 -21.32 34.60 29.20
CA LEU A 817 -20.33 33.53 29.09
C LEU A 817 -19.60 33.24 30.41
N LEU A 818 -19.47 34.23 31.30
CA LEU A 818 -18.89 34.05 32.65
C LEU A 818 -19.66 33.02 33.48
N VAL A 819 -20.98 32.92 33.31
CA VAL A 819 -21.81 31.88 33.94
C VAL A 819 -21.25 30.49 33.60
N LEU A 820 -21.05 30.20 32.32
CA LEU A 820 -20.51 28.91 31.85
C LEU A 820 -19.04 28.71 32.22
N ARG A 821 -18.21 29.77 32.11
CA ARG A 821 -16.77 29.74 32.42
C ARG A 821 -16.48 29.49 33.90
N SER A 822 -17.38 29.92 34.80
CA SER A 822 -17.23 29.70 36.24
C SER A 822 -17.38 28.23 36.65
N SER A 823 -18.06 27.42 35.82
CA SER A 823 -18.24 25.99 36.05
C SER A 823 -17.10 25.16 35.43
N GLY A 824 -16.12 24.79 36.26
CA GLY A 824 -15.00 23.94 35.82
C GLY A 824 -15.44 22.56 35.32
N ASP A 825 -16.54 22.01 35.85
CA ASP A 825 -17.09 20.72 35.41
C ASP A 825 -17.69 20.82 34.00
N PHE A 826 -18.37 21.93 33.68
CA PHE A 826 -18.91 22.17 32.34
C PHE A 826 -17.80 22.37 31.29
N LEU A 827 -16.73 23.10 31.65
CA LEU A 827 -15.57 23.26 30.77
C LEU A 827 -14.90 21.91 30.44
N ARG A 828 -14.70 21.05 31.45
CA ARG A 828 -14.15 19.70 31.23
C ARG A 828 -15.09 18.83 30.41
N TYR A 829 -16.40 18.95 30.62
CA TYR A 829 -17.40 18.22 29.83
C TYR A 829 -17.32 18.61 28.34
N ALA A 830 -17.32 19.91 28.02
CA ALA A 830 -17.26 20.38 26.63
C ALA A 830 -16.02 19.88 25.88
N VAL A 831 -14.84 19.91 26.53
CA VAL A 831 -13.60 19.41 25.92
C VAL A 831 -13.61 17.89 25.79
N ASN A 832 -14.15 17.15 26.76
CA ASN A 832 -14.28 15.69 26.67
C ASN A 832 -15.21 15.25 25.53
N VAL A 833 -16.31 15.97 25.29
CA VAL A 833 -17.19 15.70 24.14
C VAL A 833 -16.43 15.92 22.83
N ALA A 834 -15.66 17.01 22.72
CA ALA A 834 -14.81 17.25 21.55
C ALA A 834 -13.80 16.11 21.34
N LEU A 835 -13.12 15.67 22.40
CA LEU A 835 -12.18 14.55 22.35
C LEU A 835 -12.88 13.23 21.93
N GLN A 836 -14.08 12.96 22.43
CA GLN A 836 -14.89 11.80 22.05
C GLN A 836 -15.24 11.85 20.55
N LYS A 837 -15.66 13.01 20.03
CA LYS A 837 -16.00 13.20 18.61
C LYS A 837 -14.78 13.11 17.69
N ILE A 838 -13.63 13.64 18.10
CA ILE A 838 -12.37 13.51 17.36
C ILE A 838 -11.91 12.05 17.32
N THR A 839 -11.99 11.35 18.46
CA THR A 839 -11.66 9.91 18.53
C THR A 839 -12.61 9.09 17.66
N GLN A 840 -13.91 9.42 17.65
CA GLN A 840 -14.88 8.81 16.74
C GLN A 840 -14.52 9.03 15.26
N LEU A 841 -14.11 10.26 14.90
CA LEU A 841 -13.67 10.60 13.56
C LEU A 841 -12.41 9.81 13.15
N GLU A 842 -11.48 9.62 14.09
CA GLU A 842 -10.28 8.79 13.89
C GLU A 842 -10.65 7.32 13.62
N GLU A 843 -11.54 6.73 14.42
CA GLU A 843 -11.94 5.32 14.32
C GLU A 843 -12.82 5.02 13.10
N THR A 844 -13.86 5.84 12.87
CA THR A 844 -14.93 5.54 11.91
C THR A 844 -14.89 6.37 10.63
N GLY A 845 -14.14 7.48 10.62
CA GLY A 845 -14.09 8.43 9.51
C GLY A 845 -15.29 9.38 9.42
N HIS A 846 -16.26 9.25 10.32
CA HIS A 846 -17.46 10.10 10.39
C HIS A 846 -17.76 10.43 11.86
N THR A 847 -18.65 11.40 12.10
CA THR A 847 -19.12 11.74 13.46
C THR A 847 -20.64 11.60 13.56
N ASP A 848 -21.14 11.36 14.77
CA ASP A 848 -22.59 11.34 15.03
C ASP A 848 -23.15 12.77 15.02
N GLY A 849 -24.36 12.94 14.47
CA GLY A 849 -25.06 14.21 14.38
C GLY A 849 -25.05 14.82 12.96
N PRO A 850 -25.69 16.00 12.79
CA PRO A 850 -25.78 16.67 11.49
C PRO A 850 -24.39 17.01 10.94
N ASP A 851 -24.25 16.93 9.61
CA ASP A 851 -22.99 17.13 8.86
C ASP A 851 -21.84 16.15 9.19
N GLY A 852 -22.02 15.20 10.11
CA GLY A 852 -20.95 14.27 10.51
C GLY A 852 -20.52 13.27 9.43
N GLN A 853 -21.34 13.08 8.39
CA GLN A 853 -20.98 12.30 7.20
C GLN A 853 -20.27 13.13 6.10
N ASN A 854 -20.23 14.47 6.23
CA ASN A 854 -19.65 15.35 5.23
C ASN A 854 -18.18 15.64 5.56
N THR A 855 -17.28 15.03 4.79
CA THR A 855 -15.83 15.13 5.00
C THR A 855 -15.32 16.58 5.04
N ASP A 856 -15.84 17.45 4.19
CA ASP A 856 -15.37 18.84 4.11
C ASP A 856 -15.78 19.65 5.33
N LYS A 857 -17.04 19.52 5.77
CA LYS A 857 -17.52 20.22 6.95
C LYS A 857 -16.90 19.69 8.24
N THR A 858 -16.74 18.37 8.36
CA THR A 858 -16.03 17.78 9.49
C THR A 858 -14.59 18.26 9.57
N PHE A 859 -13.93 18.44 8.42
CA PHE A 859 -12.58 19.00 8.36
C PHE A 859 -12.57 20.48 8.77
N HIS A 860 -13.53 21.29 8.33
CA HIS A 860 -13.65 22.69 8.79
C HIS A 860 -13.86 22.78 10.31
N HIS A 861 -14.77 21.99 10.89
CA HIS A 861 -14.94 21.95 12.34
C HIS A 861 -13.69 21.46 13.07
N LEU A 862 -12.95 20.51 12.48
CA LEU A 862 -11.65 20.07 13.03
C LEU A 862 -10.65 21.23 13.07
N CYS A 863 -10.56 22.04 12.01
CA CYS A 863 -9.71 23.24 11.95
C CYS A 863 -10.08 24.25 13.03
N ASP A 864 -11.37 24.55 13.19
CA ASP A 864 -11.87 25.49 14.19
C ASP A 864 -11.50 25.03 15.61
N ILE A 865 -11.82 23.77 15.94
CA ILE A 865 -11.50 23.16 17.25
C ILE A 865 -10.00 23.20 17.49
N THR A 866 -9.16 22.87 16.49
CA THR A 866 -7.69 22.92 16.62
C THR A 866 -7.23 24.32 16.99
N SER A 867 -7.76 25.34 16.33
CA SER A 867 -7.39 26.73 16.56
C SER A 867 -7.73 27.16 18.00
N VAL A 868 -8.88 26.72 18.52
CA VAL A 868 -9.36 27.05 19.85
C VAL A 868 -8.56 26.33 20.93
N LEU A 869 -8.36 25.01 20.79
CA LEU A 869 -7.59 24.22 21.75
C LEU A 869 -6.13 24.68 21.83
N MET A 870 -5.53 25.04 20.68
CA MET A 870 -4.18 25.59 20.63
C MET A 870 -4.12 26.93 21.37
N TRP A 871 -5.07 27.83 21.12
CA TRP A 871 -5.13 29.12 21.81
C TRP A 871 -5.27 28.97 23.32
N ARG A 872 -6.14 28.03 23.78
CA ARG A 872 -6.33 27.78 25.22
C ARG A 872 -5.04 27.27 25.87
N TYR A 873 -4.38 26.30 25.25
CA TYR A 873 -3.14 25.71 25.79
C TYR A 873 -2.00 26.74 25.87
N THR A 874 -1.87 27.63 24.88
CA THR A 874 -0.75 28.60 24.86
C THR A 874 -0.95 29.81 25.76
N ASN A 875 -2.20 30.26 25.96
CA ASN A 875 -2.48 31.51 26.68
C ASN A 875 -2.82 31.31 28.17
N ILE A 876 -3.18 30.09 28.58
CA ILE A 876 -3.61 29.79 29.96
C ILE A 876 -2.77 28.62 30.50
N PRO A 877 -1.71 28.92 31.28
CA PRO A 877 -0.82 27.90 31.84
C PRO A 877 -1.55 26.98 32.83
N CYS A 878 -1.19 25.68 32.85
CA CYS A 878 -1.70 24.69 33.80
C CYS A 878 -1.61 25.15 35.27
N ALA A 879 -0.52 25.86 35.63
CA ALA A 879 -0.29 26.39 36.97
C ALA A 879 -1.37 27.36 37.48
N VAL A 880 -2.12 28.01 36.59
CA VAL A 880 -3.22 28.92 36.95
C VAL A 880 -4.50 28.13 37.29
N GLU A 881 -4.68 26.93 36.74
CA GLU A 881 -5.83 26.06 37.03
C GLU A 881 -5.65 25.29 38.37
N ASP A 882 -4.43 24.87 38.70
CA ASP A 882 -4.13 24.05 39.90
C ASP A 882 -4.04 24.86 41.21
N ALA A 883 -4.00 26.19 41.13
CA ALA A 883 -4.02 27.07 42.31
C ALA A 883 -5.34 27.01 43.10
N GLY A 884 -6.39 26.35 42.56
CA GLY A 884 -7.70 26.21 43.19
C GLY A 884 -8.23 24.76 43.16
N LYS A 885 -7.87 23.98 44.19
CA LYS A 885 -8.36 22.62 44.56
C LYS A 885 -7.58 21.43 43.96
N LYS A 886 -6.87 20.72 44.84
CA LYS A 886 -6.32 19.36 44.63
C LYS A 886 -7.45 18.32 44.48
N GLU A 887 -8.18 18.32 43.37
CA GLU A 887 -8.97 17.17 42.96
C GLU A 887 -8.20 16.33 41.94
N LYS A 888 -8.24 15.00 42.08
CA LYS A 888 -7.59 14.01 41.20
C LYS A 888 -8.18 13.96 39.75
N ARG A 889 -8.72 15.06 39.23
CA ARG A 889 -9.30 15.16 37.87
C ARG A 889 -8.29 15.82 36.92
N CYS A 890 -8.27 15.40 35.65
CA CYS A 890 -7.39 16.01 34.64
C CYS A 890 -7.72 17.50 34.44
N SER A 891 -6.69 18.34 34.34
CA SER A 891 -6.82 19.78 34.03
C SER A 891 -7.40 19.99 32.62
N VAL A 892 -8.02 21.14 32.37
CA VAL A 892 -8.62 21.44 31.06
C VAL A 892 -7.51 21.60 30.03
N SER A 893 -6.38 22.19 30.40
CA SER A 893 -5.20 22.31 29.53
C SER A 893 -4.62 20.96 29.09
N LEU A 894 -4.59 19.95 29.97
CA LEU A 894 -4.16 18.60 29.60
C LEU A 894 -5.13 17.94 28.60
N LEU A 895 -6.44 18.11 28.79
CA LEU A 895 -7.45 17.62 27.85
C LEU A 895 -7.37 18.32 26.48
N CYS A 896 -7.11 19.62 26.46
CA CYS A 896 -6.86 20.37 25.22
C CYS A 896 -5.65 19.81 24.47
N LEU A 897 -4.57 19.49 25.19
CA LEU A 897 -3.37 18.93 24.60
C LEU A 897 -3.59 17.51 24.06
N GLU A 898 -4.35 16.67 24.79
CA GLU A 898 -4.77 15.34 24.29
C GLU A 898 -5.63 15.48 23.03
N GLY A 899 -6.56 16.44 23.02
CA GLY A 899 -7.35 16.80 21.85
C GLY A 899 -6.47 17.18 20.65
N LEU A 900 -5.49 18.06 20.84
CA LEU A 900 -4.54 18.46 19.78
C LEU A 900 -3.75 17.26 19.23
N LEU A 901 -3.27 16.36 20.08
CA LEU A 901 -2.59 15.14 19.65
C LEU A 901 -3.48 14.28 18.74
N ARG A 902 -4.73 14.06 19.14
CA ARG A 902 -5.69 13.28 18.35
C ARG A 902 -6.06 13.98 17.04
N ILE A 903 -6.18 15.31 17.05
CA ILE A 903 -6.45 16.07 15.83
C ILE A 903 -5.28 15.96 14.85
N PHE A 904 -4.03 16.17 15.28
CA PHE A 904 -2.87 16.04 14.39
C PHE A 904 -2.73 14.61 13.86
N SER A 905 -2.98 13.61 14.70
CA SER A 905 -3.00 12.20 14.29
C SER A 905 -4.10 11.92 13.25
N THR A 906 -5.32 12.41 13.49
CA THR A 906 -6.45 12.28 12.57
C THR A 906 -6.20 13.01 11.25
N GLY A 907 -5.67 14.23 11.30
CA GLY A 907 -5.28 15.00 10.12
C GLY A 907 -4.25 14.26 9.26
N GLN A 908 -3.28 13.57 9.89
CA GLN A 908 -2.29 12.75 9.18
C GLN A 908 -2.83 11.46 8.59
N GLN A 909 -3.72 10.78 9.32
CA GLN A 909 -4.23 9.48 8.90
C GLN A 909 -5.34 9.61 7.86
N ARG A 910 -6.22 10.61 8.01
CA ARG A 910 -7.44 10.76 7.20
C ARG A 910 -7.36 11.88 6.17
N TYR A 911 -6.60 12.94 6.43
CA TYR A 911 -6.53 14.13 5.57
C TYR A 911 -5.10 14.53 5.15
N PRO A 912 -4.24 13.60 4.69
CA PRO A 912 -2.82 13.88 4.45
C PRO A 912 -2.58 15.03 3.46
N ALA A 913 -3.40 15.13 2.40
CA ALA A 913 -3.29 16.21 1.41
C ALA A 913 -3.73 17.59 1.94
N ARG A 914 -4.55 17.63 2.99
CA ARG A 914 -5.12 18.87 3.58
C ARG A 914 -4.48 19.26 4.89
N VAL A 915 -3.44 18.56 5.35
CA VAL A 915 -2.68 18.93 6.56
C VAL A 915 -2.20 20.38 6.48
N ALA A 916 -1.73 20.84 5.32
CA ALA A 916 -1.30 22.22 5.13
C ALA A 916 -2.43 23.23 5.47
N GLN A 917 -3.67 22.90 5.11
CA GLN A 917 -4.86 23.69 5.44
C GLN A 917 -5.17 23.64 6.93
N LEU A 918 -5.07 22.46 7.56
CA LEU A 918 -5.27 22.28 9.01
C LEU A 918 -4.30 23.16 9.80
N LEU A 919 -3.02 23.17 9.41
CA LEU A 919 -2.00 23.98 10.06
C LEU A 919 -2.18 25.48 9.79
N SER A 920 -2.70 25.86 8.61
CA SER A 920 -2.99 27.26 8.31
C SER A 920 -4.13 27.83 9.14
N ALA A 921 -5.11 27.02 9.54
CA ALA A 921 -6.23 27.47 10.37
C ALA A 921 -5.81 27.82 11.81
N ILE A 922 -4.67 27.32 12.26
CA ILE A 922 -4.08 27.63 13.57
C ILE A 922 -3.38 29.01 13.54
N GLY A 923 -2.99 29.48 12.35
CA GLY A 923 -2.29 30.75 12.16
C GLY A 923 -3.25 31.93 12.33
N GLY A 924 -3.02 32.75 13.35
CA GLY A 924 -3.56 34.12 13.35
C GLY A 924 -2.97 34.92 12.19
N THR A 925 -3.50 36.13 11.96
CA THR A 925 -3.14 37.12 10.91
C THR A 925 -1.64 37.43 10.74
N HIS A 926 -0.75 36.88 11.57
CA HIS A 926 0.70 37.09 11.58
C HIS A 926 1.53 35.99 10.90
N THR A 927 0.94 34.90 10.40
CA THR A 927 1.70 33.90 9.62
C THR A 927 1.77 34.29 8.15
N ASN A 928 2.97 34.45 7.60
CA ASN A 928 3.19 34.72 6.18
C ASN A 928 2.51 33.64 5.33
N TRP A 929 1.46 33.99 4.58
CA TRP A 929 0.58 33.04 3.88
C TRP A 929 1.33 32.22 2.80
N ASN A 930 2.45 32.76 2.32
CA ASN A 930 3.34 32.17 1.32
C ASN A 930 4.42 31.21 1.88
N ALA A 931 4.48 30.99 3.20
CA ALA A 931 5.46 30.07 3.79
C ALA A 931 5.17 28.60 3.39
N SER A 932 6.23 27.83 3.13
CA SER A 932 6.14 26.41 2.77
C SER A 932 5.48 25.60 3.91
N VAL A 933 4.88 24.45 3.56
CA VAL A 933 4.24 23.56 4.56
C VAL A 933 5.24 23.17 5.66
N THR A 934 6.49 22.89 5.28
CA THR A 934 7.61 22.56 6.18
C THR A 934 7.93 23.70 7.16
N GLU A 935 7.87 24.96 6.73
CA GLU A 935 8.10 26.12 7.60
C GLU A 935 6.98 26.31 8.63
N LYS A 936 5.72 26.13 8.21
CA LYS A 936 4.56 26.19 9.12
C LYS A 936 4.63 25.07 10.16
N ILE A 937 4.99 23.85 9.76
CA ILE A 937 5.21 22.73 10.69
C ILE A 937 6.34 23.05 11.67
N ALA A 938 7.47 23.58 11.18
CA ALA A 938 8.61 23.93 12.02
C ALA A 938 8.30 25.03 13.05
N PHE A 939 7.41 25.98 12.71
CA PHE A 939 6.91 26.97 13.66
C PHE A 939 6.18 26.32 14.84
N TYR A 940 5.21 25.44 14.56
CA TYR A 940 4.47 24.75 15.62
C TYR A 940 5.34 23.77 16.42
N ILE A 941 6.27 23.07 15.75
CA ILE A 941 7.27 22.25 16.44
C ILE A 941 8.04 23.08 17.46
N ARG A 942 8.56 24.26 17.08
CA ARG A 942 9.28 25.14 18.02
C ARG A 942 8.41 25.59 19.20
N GLN A 943 7.11 25.77 18.98
CA GLN A 943 6.17 26.13 20.02
C GLN A 943 5.99 25.00 21.06
N PHE A 944 5.80 23.75 20.60
CA PHE A 944 5.71 22.58 21.49
C PHE A 944 7.06 22.20 22.11
N GLN A 945 8.19 22.40 21.42
CA GLN A 945 9.53 22.25 21.98
C GLN A 945 9.76 23.22 23.14
N ARG A 946 9.31 24.48 23.01
CA ARG A 946 9.35 25.46 24.11
C ARG A 946 8.49 25.04 25.28
N ALA A 947 7.26 24.61 25.03
CA ALA A 947 6.36 24.12 26.10
C ALA A 947 6.97 22.93 26.85
N LEU A 948 7.56 21.97 26.12
CA LEU A 948 8.26 20.85 26.74
C LEU A 948 9.49 21.32 27.54
N PHE A 949 10.30 22.23 26.98
CA PHE A 949 11.48 22.74 27.68
C PHE A 949 11.10 23.48 28.97
N THR A 950 9.98 24.23 28.99
CA THR A 950 9.45 24.86 30.21
C THR A 950 9.07 23.83 31.26
N GLN A 951 8.43 22.72 30.88
CA GLN A 951 8.12 21.60 31.79
C GLN A 951 9.38 20.91 32.34
N LEU A 952 10.40 20.73 31.49
CA LEU A 952 11.66 20.07 31.88
C LEU A 952 12.58 20.98 32.71
N SER A 953 12.42 22.30 32.63
CA SER A 953 13.20 23.29 33.39
C SER A 953 12.54 23.69 34.71
N GLY A 954 11.30 23.25 34.97
CA GLY A 954 10.59 23.47 36.23
C GLY A 954 11.13 22.61 37.37
N GLY A 955 10.74 22.91 38.62
CA GLY A 955 11.08 22.05 39.76
C GLY A 955 10.40 20.68 39.70
N GLU A 956 10.91 19.68 40.44
CA GLU A 956 10.33 18.31 40.47
C GLU A 956 8.85 18.29 40.87
N GLU A 957 8.38 19.26 41.65
CA GLU A 957 6.97 19.38 42.08
C GLU A 957 6.03 19.85 40.96
N ASP A 958 6.55 20.48 39.89
CA ASP A 958 5.76 21.04 38.78
C ASP A 958 5.71 20.12 37.54
N PHE A 959 6.46 19.01 37.53
CA PHE A 959 6.58 18.14 36.36
C PHE A 959 5.35 17.23 36.17
N SER A 960 4.66 17.39 35.04
CA SER A 960 3.58 16.49 34.63
C SER A 960 4.06 15.47 33.59
N SER A 961 4.31 14.22 34.03
CA SER A 961 4.67 13.09 33.15
C SER A 961 3.70 12.90 31.98
N LYS A 962 2.38 13.02 32.23
CA LYS A 962 1.35 12.87 31.19
C LYS A 962 1.43 13.99 30.15
N GLU A 963 1.63 15.23 30.59
CA GLU A 963 1.75 16.38 29.67
C GLU A 963 3.01 16.24 28.80
N ALA A 964 4.15 15.93 29.42
CA ALA A 964 5.41 15.71 28.72
C ALA A 964 5.31 14.58 27.68
N GLN A 965 4.63 13.48 28.01
CA GLN A 965 4.40 12.37 27.08
C GLN A 965 3.53 12.79 25.87
N ILE A 966 2.45 13.54 26.09
CA ILE A 966 1.59 14.03 25.01
C ILE A 966 2.35 15.01 24.12
N LEU A 967 3.17 15.91 24.69
CA LEU A 967 4.03 16.84 23.94
C LEU A 967 5.03 16.08 23.04
N VAL A 968 5.70 15.06 23.57
CA VAL A 968 6.61 14.21 22.78
C VAL A 968 5.87 13.48 21.65
N ASN A 969 4.65 12.99 21.92
CA ASN A 969 3.83 12.36 20.89
C ASN A 969 3.41 13.36 19.79
N ILE A 970 3.04 14.60 20.14
CA ILE A 970 2.74 15.66 19.17
C ILE A 970 3.97 15.96 18.31
N LEU A 971 5.15 16.09 18.93
CA LEU A 971 6.41 16.28 18.21
C LEU A 971 6.72 15.10 17.27
N SER A 972 6.45 13.86 17.69
CA SER A 972 6.61 12.66 16.84
C SER A 972 5.66 12.67 15.65
N VAL A 973 4.41 13.07 15.85
CA VAL A 973 3.43 13.21 14.78
C VAL A 973 3.89 14.29 13.80
N LEU A 974 4.11 15.53 14.25
CA LEU A 974 4.47 16.66 13.38
C LEU A 974 5.79 16.46 12.63
N SER A 975 6.80 15.87 13.28
CA SER A 975 8.12 15.69 12.68
C SER A 975 8.13 14.70 11.49
N ARG A 976 7.18 13.76 11.41
CA ARG A 976 7.02 12.87 10.23
C ARG A 976 6.64 13.58 8.95
N GLN A 977 6.19 14.83 9.03
CA GLN A 977 5.83 15.65 7.88
C GLN A 977 6.95 16.57 7.40
N LEU A 978 8.04 16.65 8.17
CA LEU A 978 9.21 17.39 7.74
C LEU A 978 9.92 16.59 6.65
N GLU A 979 10.33 17.28 5.59
CA GLU A 979 11.14 16.66 4.55
C GLU A 979 12.53 16.31 5.12
N PRO A 980 13.02 15.06 5.00
CA PRO A 980 14.31 14.65 5.58
C PRO A 980 15.52 15.44 5.08
N SER A 981 15.43 16.03 3.88
CA SER A 981 16.45 16.89 3.26
C SER A 981 16.44 18.33 3.78
N SER A 982 15.41 18.73 4.52
CA SER A 982 15.19 20.12 4.93
C SER A 982 16.07 20.57 6.11
N GLN A 983 16.40 21.86 6.19
CA GLN A 983 17.12 22.43 7.34
C GLN A 983 16.32 22.33 8.63
N GLN A 984 14.99 22.41 8.54
CA GLN A 984 14.07 22.32 9.68
C GLN A 984 14.11 20.92 10.31
N PHE A 985 14.27 19.86 9.51
CA PHE A 985 14.48 18.51 10.01
C PHE A 985 15.79 18.39 10.80
N VAL A 986 16.88 18.98 10.30
CA VAL A 986 18.18 19.03 10.99
C VAL A 986 18.07 19.77 12.33
N GLN A 987 17.31 20.86 12.41
CA GLN A 987 17.04 21.57 13.67
C GLN A 987 16.29 20.69 14.67
N MET A 988 15.27 19.95 14.22
CA MET A 988 14.46 19.06 15.07
C MET A 988 15.31 17.92 15.67
N ILE A 989 16.11 17.25 14.86
CA ILE A 989 16.98 16.15 15.36
C ILE A 989 18.07 16.69 16.30
N THR A 990 18.70 17.82 15.96
CA THR A 990 19.76 18.42 16.81
C THR A 990 19.20 18.80 18.18
N TRP A 991 18.00 19.39 18.22
CA TRP A 991 17.30 19.69 19.47
C TRP A 991 16.94 18.41 20.24
N THR A 992 16.45 17.37 19.57
CA THR A 992 16.09 16.10 20.23
C THR A 992 17.31 15.43 20.86
N VAL A 993 18.45 15.41 20.16
CA VAL A 993 19.73 14.90 20.69
C VAL A 993 20.17 15.71 21.91
N LYS A 994 20.04 17.04 21.86
CA LYS A 994 20.38 17.93 22.98
C LYS A 994 19.54 17.59 24.23
N ILE A 995 18.23 17.48 24.08
CA ILE A 995 17.34 17.12 25.20
C ILE A 995 17.70 15.74 25.76
N CYS A 996 17.95 14.74 24.93
CA CYS A 996 18.32 13.40 25.41
C CYS A 996 19.64 13.38 26.18
N LYS A 997 20.58 14.31 25.92
CA LYS A 997 21.87 14.40 26.62
C LYS A 997 21.80 15.24 27.89
N GLU A 998 20.96 16.27 27.92
CA GLU A 998 20.88 17.23 29.03
C GLU A 998 19.84 16.84 30.10
N THR A 999 18.94 15.90 29.81
CA THR A 999 17.83 15.55 30.71
C THR A 999 17.94 14.12 31.24
N SER A 1000 17.76 13.94 32.55
CA SER A 1000 17.64 12.64 33.22
C SER A 1000 16.36 12.62 34.06
N PHE A 1001 15.38 11.83 33.64
CA PHE A 1001 14.10 11.69 34.33
C PHE A 1001 13.76 10.21 34.59
N GLU A 1002 13.20 9.93 35.77
CA GLU A 1002 12.91 8.56 36.22
C GLU A 1002 11.68 7.93 35.53
N ASP A 1003 10.83 8.73 34.89
CA ASP A 1003 9.61 8.24 34.25
C ASP A 1003 9.89 7.39 33.00
N ILE A 1004 9.53 6.12 33.08
CA ILE A 1004 9.68 5.10 32.03
C ILE A 1004 8.90 5.48 30.77
N ALA A 1005 7.69 6.02 30.92
CA ALA A 1005 6.81 6.30 29.78
C ALA A 1005 7.34 7.48 28.94
N PHE A 1006 7.78 8.54 29.62
CA PHE A 1006 8.41 9.70 28.98
C PHE A 1006 9.73 9.33 28.28
N SER A 1007 10.64 8.64 28.98
CA SER A 1007 11.94 8.22 28.43
C SER A 1007 11.79 7.32 27.21
N LYS A 1008 10.82 6.38 27.24
CA LYS A 1008 10.49 5.56 26.08
C LYS A 1008 9.98 6.38 24.89
N GLY A 1009 9.11 7.35 25.14
CA GLY A 1009 8.59 8.24 24.10
C GLY A 1009 9.69 9.08 23.46
N LEU A 1010 10.57 9.68 24.28
CA LEU A 1010 11.66 10.54 23.83
C LEU A 1010 12.71 9.77 23.01
N LEU A 1011 13.13 8.58 23.47
CA LEU A 1011 14.04 7.73 22.70
C LEU A 1011 13.42 7.20 21.41
N SER A 1012 12.12 6.86 21.42
CA SER A 1012 11.41 6.47 20.20
C SER A 1012 11.38 7.62 19.18
N LEU A 1013 11.19 8.86 19.64
CA LEU A 1013 11.28 10.05 18.79
C LEU A 1013 12.70 10.19 18.22
N LEU A 1014 13.72 10.11 19.06
CA LEU A 1014 15.13 10.19 18.66
C LEU A 1014 15.46 9.17 17.56
N PHE A 1015 15.15 7.89 17.76
CA PHE A 1015 15.43 6.86 16.76
C PHE A 1015 14.66 7.09 15.46
N SER A 1016 13.38 7.50 15.53
CA SER A 1016 12.58 7.76 14.33
C SER A 1016 13.15 8.87 13.44
N LEU A 1017 13.76 9.89 14.05
CA LEU A 1017 14.42 10.98 13.33
C LEU A 1017 15.82 10.60 12.88
N HIS A 1018 16.58 9.92 13.73
CA HIS A 1018 17.98 9.61 13.47
C HIS A 1018 18.14 8.69 12.27
N VAL A 1019 17.31 7.66 12.12
CA VAL A 1019 17.36 6.71 10.99
C VAL A 1019 17.17 7.40 9.62
N LEU A 1020 16.39 8.49 9.58
CA LEU A 1020 16.17 9.32 8.38
C LEU A 1020 17.27 10.38 8.16
N TYR A 1021 18.16 10.58 9.14
CA TYR A 1021 19.31 11.48 9.04
C TYR A 1021 20.60 10.74 8.69
N LYS A 1022 20.95 9.70 9.48
CA LYS A 1022 22.16 8.87 9.36
C LYS A 1022 21.93 7.47 9.94
N SER A 1023 22.84 6.54 9.68
CA SER A 1023 22.78 5.21 10.30
C SER A 1023 22.89 5.34 11.84
N PRO A 1024 22.00 4.68 12.62
CA PRO A 1024 21.96 4.83 14.08
C PRO A 1024 23.07 4.07 14.81
N VAL A 1025 23.96 3.35 14.12
CA VAL A 1025 24.95 2.46 14.75
C VAL A 1025 25.90 3.16 15.72
N SER A 1026 26.28 4.42 15.47
CA SER A 1026 27.11 5.19 16.41
C SER A 1026 26.36 5.57 17.66
N LEU A 1027 25.10 5.99 17.52
CA LEU A 1027 24.22 6.30 18.65
C LEU A 1027 23.90 5.05 19.47
N LEU A 1028 23.69 3.90 18.81
CA LEU A 1028 23.48 2.63 19.51
C LEU A 1028 24.72 2.24 20.31
N TRP A 1029 25.91 2.43 19.76
CA TRP A 1029 27.15 2.18 20.49
C TRP A 1029 27.30 3.08 21.72
N GLU A 1030 27.08 4.40 21.59
CA GLU A 1030 27.08 5.35 22.73
C GLU A 1030 26.08 4.90 23.82
N LEU A 1031 24.85 4.56 23.44
CA LEU A 1031 23.83 4.10 24.39
C LEU A 1031 24.16 2.74 25.05
N CYS A 1032 24.79 1.82 24.32
CA CYS A 1032 25.22 0.54 24.88
C CYS A 1032 26.34 0.74 25.91
N GLN A 1033 27.26 1.67 25.64
CA GLN A 1033 28.31 2.05 26.58
C GLN A 1033 27.73 2.72 27.84
N ASP A 1034 26.74 3.60 27.68
CA ASP A 1034 26.04 4.23 28.80
C ASP A 1034 25.34 3.17 29.67
N ILE A 1035 24.61 2.22 29.06
CA ILE A 1035 23.95 1.11 29.75
C ILE A 1035 24.98 0.25 30.51
N HIS A 1036 26.09 -0.08 29.87
CA HIS A 1036 27.17 -0.86 30.48
C HIS A 1036 27.76 -0.13 31.70
N SER A 1037 28.08 1.16 31.56
CA SER A 1037 28.66 1.96 32.65
C SER A 1037 27.76 2.06 33.88
N GLN A 1038 26.43 2.04 33.68
CA GLN A 1038 25.46 2.18 34.77
C GLN A 1038 25.11 0.85 35.44
N LEU A 1039 25.00 -0.24 34.66
CA LEU A 1039 24.65 -1.57 35.19
C LEU A 1039 25.87 -2.38 35.66
N GLY A 1040 27.08 -2.00 35.26
CA GLY A 1040 28.32 -2.66 35.64
C GLY A 1040 28.62 -3.94 34.85
N ASP A 1041 29.82 -4.47 35.09
CA ASP A 1041 30.39 -5.64 34.42
C ASP A 1041 29.99 -6.94 35.13
N ILE A 1042 29.96 -8.05 34.40
CA ILE A 1042 29.72 -9.41 34.90
C ILE A 1042 30.87 -9.92 35.78
N ASP A 1043 32.11 -9.52 35.47
CA ASP A 1043 33.32 -10.02 36.12
C ASP A 1043 33.68 -9.28 37.43
N GLN A 1044 33.06 -8.14 37.71
CA GLN A 1044 33.32 -7.38 38.94
C GLN A 1044 32.50 -7.92 40.12
N VAL A 1045 33.19 -8.50 41.11
CA VAL A 1045 32.67 -8.64 42.47
C VAL A 1045 32.27 -7.24 42.95
N PRO A 1046 31.11 -7.03 43.59
CA PRO A 1046 30.66 -5.70 44.01
C PRO A 1046 31.55 -5.17 45.13
N THR A 1047 32.73 -4.66 44.80
CA THR A 1047 33.57 -3.86 45.69
C THR A 1047 33.21 -2.41 45.47
N ALA A 1048 32.52 -1.85 46.47
CA ALA A 1048 32.25 -0.43 46.56
C ALA A 1048 33.56 0.36 46.58
N THR A 1049 33.95 0.97 45.45
CA THR A 1049 34.89 2.10 45.45
C THR A 1049 34.66 3.01 44.24
N ASP A 1050 34.56 4.30 44.55
CA ASP A 1050 34.78 5.50 43.73
C ASP A 1050 33.78 5.81 42.59
N ARG A 1051 32.60 6.26 43.04
CA ARG A 1051 31.72 7.15 42.27
C ARG A 1051 32.38 8.52 42.11
N THR A 1052 32.95 8.81 40.94
CA THR A 1052 33.30 10.18 40.53
C THR A 1052 32.27 10.71 39.51
N VAL A 1053 31.29 11.46 40.04
CA VAL A 1053 30.63 12.69 39.50
C VAL A 1053 30.26 12.70 37.99
N SER A 1054 29.03 12.84 37.45
CA SER A 1054 27.62 13.10 37.82
C SER A 1054 26.80 13.14 36.48
N PRO A 1055 25.45 13.26 36.40
CA PRO A 1055 24.34 12.87 37.28
C PRO A 1055 23.29 11.95 36.58
N GLY A 1056 22.44 11.28 37.35
CA GLY A 1056 21.16 10.73 36.89
C GLY A 1056 20.94 9.27 37.28
N ASN A 1057 20.40 9.03 38.48
CA ASN A 1057 19.93 7.72 38.90
C ASN A 1057 18.75 7.30 38.01
N LEU A 1058 19.01 6.56 36.94
CA LEU A 1058 17.97 5.80 36.26
C LEU A 1058 17.62 4.61 37.16
N THR A 1059 16.33 4.43 37.46
CA THR A 1059 15.86 3.22 38.17
C THR A 1059 16.15 1.97 37.33
N ASP A 1060 16.38 0.81 37.96
CA ASP A 1060 16.64 -0.47 37.25
C ASP A 1060 15.57 -0.77 36.16
N ASN A 1061 14.33 -0.31 36.36
CA ASN A 1061 13.22 -0.49 35.43
C ASN A 1061 13.26 0.45 34.20
N SER A 1062 13.76 1.68 34.33
CA SER A 1062 13.93 2.57 33.18
C SER A 1062 15.07 2.08 32.28
N LEU A 1063 16.18 1.61 32.87
CA LEU A 1063 17.30 0.98 32.17
C LEU A 1063 16.89 -0.26 31.37
N GLN A 1064 16.02 -1.11 31.93
CA GLN A 1064 15.44 -2.25 31.18
C GLN A 1064 14.67 -1.79 29.94
N THR A 1065 13.87 -0.73 30.05
CA THR A 1065 13.08 -0.21 28.93
C THR A 1065 13.97 0.40 27.85
N VAL A 1066 15.01 1.15 28.22
CA VAL A 1066 16.01 1.69 27.29
C VAL A 1066 16.74 0.55 26.58
N THR A 1067 17.16 -0.48 27.32
CA THR A 1067 17.83 -1.66 26.76
C THR A 1067 16.97 -2.36 25.71
N LEU A 1068 15.67 -2.55 25.98
CA LEU A 1068 14.74 -3.16 25.02
C LEU A 1068 14.53 -2.31 23.75
N LEU A 1069 14.52 -0.98 23.87
CA LEU A 1069 14.43 -0.08 22.72
C LEU A 1069 15.70 -0.13 21.86
N VAL A 1070 16.88 -0.13 22.49
CA VAL A 1070 18.18 -0.29 21.83
C VAL A 1070 18.22 -1.62 21.08
N LEU A 1071 17.86 -2.74 21.73
CA LEU A 1071 17.81 -4.05 21.09
C LEU A 1071 16.81 -4.12 19.93
N SER A 1072 15.63 -3.49 20.07
CA SER A 1072 14.67 -3.40 18.97
C SER A 1072 15.23 -2.63 17.77
N GLN A 1073 16.01 -1.58 18.01
CA GLN A 1073 16.66 -0.81 16.95
C GLN A 1073 17.85 -1.56 16.34
N VAL A 1074 18.62 -2.32 17.13
CA VAL A 1074 19.63 -3.26 16.63
C VAL A 1074 19.01 -4.25 15.65
N GLY A 1075 17.87 -4.85 15.99
CA GLY A 1075 17.14 -5.77 15.11
C GLY A 1075 16.81 -5.16 13.75
N LYS A 1076 16.39 -3.89 13.70
CA LYS A 1076 16.10 -3.18 12.43
C LYS A 1076 17.36 -2.92 11.60
N VAL A 1077 18.48 -2.58 12.23
CA VAL A 1077 19.77 -2.41 11.54
C VAL A 1077 20.23 -3.75 10.95
N LEU A 1078 20.02 -4.85 11.68
CA LEU A 1078 20.30 -6.20 11.19
C LEU A 1078 19.41 -6.58 9.99
N ASP A 1079 18.13 -6.18 9.98
CA ASP A 1079 17.23 -6.31 8.82
C ASP A 1079 17.79 -5.59 7.57
N GLU A 1080 18.29 -4.36 7.70
CA GLU A 1080 18.90 -3.61 6.60
C GLU A 1080 20.15 -4.31 6.04
N VAL A 1081 21.00 -4.82 6.94
CA VAL A 1081 22.24 -5.53 6.58
C VAL A 1081 21.92 -6.85 5.85
N ASP A 1082 20.99 -7.66 6.37
CA ASP A 1082 20.58 -8.91 5.73
C ASP A 1082 19.95 -8.68 4.36
N TRP A 1083 19.14 -7.62 4.23
CA TRP A 1083 18.55 -7.22 2.96
C TRP A 1083 19.62 -6.83 1.92
N LEU A 1084 20.61 -6.02 2.30
CA LEU A 1084 21.73 -5.64 1.43
C LEU A 1084 22.58 -6.84 1.00
N ILE A 1085 22.87 -7.77 1.92
CA ILE A 1085 23.59 -9.02 1.60
C ILE A 1085 22.80 -9.86 0.60
N THR A 1086 21.49 -10.02 0.83
CA THR A 1086 20.59 -10.77 -0.06
C THR A 1086 20.51 -10.12 -1.44
N LYS A 1087 20.46 -8.78 -1.49
CA LYS A 1087 20.42 -8.01 -2.75
C LYS A 1087 21.72 -8.17 -3.55
N LYS A 1088 22.88 -8.05 -2.90
CA LYS A 1088 24.18 -8.25 -3.55
C LYS A 1088 24.37 -9.69 -4.03
N LYS A 1089 23.94 -10.68 -3.23
CA LYS A 1089 23.94 -12.09 -3.65
C LYS A 1089 23.10 -12.33 -4.92
N GLY A 1090 22.00 -11.60 -5.10
CA GLY A 1090 21.19 -11.65 -6.32
C GLY A 1090 21.86 -11.06 -7.57
N GLN A 1091 22.83 -10.16 -7.39
CA GLN A 1091 23.60 -9.52 -8.49
C GLN A 1091 24.83 -10.32 -8.94
N LEU A 1092 25.19 -11.41 -8.22
CA LEU A 1092 26.34 -12.28 -8.56
C LEU A 1092 26.05 -13.31 -9.66
N VAL A 1093 24.86 -13.30 -10.26
CA VAL A 1093 24.61 -14.06 -11.49
C VAL A 1093 25.45 -13.41 -12.60
N PRO A 1094 26.34 -14.14 -13.28
CA PRO A 1094 27.42 -13.54 -14.03
C PRO A 1094 26.88 -12.83 -15.28
N ASP A 1095 26.87 -11.51 -15.22
CA ASP A 1095 26.77 -10.67 -16.41
C ASP A 1095 28.07 -10.86 -17.21
N ARG A 1096 28.05 -11.74 -18.20
CA ARG A 1096 29.21 -12.08 -19.05
C ARG A 1096 29.40 -11.11 -20.22
N LEU A 1097 28.79 -9.92 -20.19
CA LEU A 1097 28.78 -9.01 -21.35
C LEU A 1097 29.39 -7.62 -21.11
N SER A 1098 29.87 -7.27 -19.92
CA SER A 1098 30.67 -6.06 -19.75
C SER A 1098 32.16 -6.38 -19.78
N ASP A 1099 32.84 -5.95 -20.85
CA ASP A 1099 34.27 -6.06 -21.05
C ASP A 1099 35.07 -5.80 -19.77
N ALA A 1100 35.76 -6.85 -19.32
CA ALA A 1100 36.74 -6.80 -18.26
C ALA A 1100 38.00 -6.09 -18.78
N THR A 1101 37.92 -4.78 -18.99
CA THR A 1101 39.10 -3.95 -19.16
C THR A 1101 38.73 -2.52 -18.78
N GLN A 1102 39.33 -2.01 -17.70
CA GLN A 1102 39.24 -0.63 -17.17
C GLN A 1102 38.18 -0.33 -16.09
N ALA A 1103 38.18 -1.08 -14.99
CA ALA A 1103 37.79 -0.57 -13.66
C ALA A 1103 38.64 -1.22 -12.56
N ALA A 1104 39.95 -1.27 -12.76
CA ALA A 1104 40.89 -1.79 -11.77
C ALA A 1104 41.14 -0.72 -10.69
N GLY A 1105 40.40 -0.76 -9.57
CA GLY A 1105 40.83 -0.07 -8.34
C GLY A 1105 39.77 0.43 -7.35
N GLN A 1106 38.48 0.54 -7.68
CA GLN A 1106 37.49 1.07 -6.73
C GLN A 1106 36.77 -0.05 -5.97
N GLN A 1107 36.89 -0.06 -4.63
CA GLN A 1107 36.11 -0.92 -3.75
C GLN A 1107 34.61 -0.60 -3.89
N ASP A 1108 33.75 -1.63 -3.91
CA ASP A 1108 32.30 -1.45 -3.95
C ASP A 1108 31.84 -0.66 -2.70
N PRO A 1109 31.26 0.55 -2.86
CA PRO A 1109 30.86 1.40 -1.75
C PRO A 1109 29.88 0.71 -0.80
N VAL A 1110 29.07 -0.22 -1.32
CA VAL A 1110 28.08 -0.98 -0.53
C VAL A 1110 28.78 -1.97 0.40
N GLU A 1111 29.81 -2.69 -0.07
CA GLU A 1111 30.55 -3.66 0.75
C GLU A 1111 31.33 -2.97 1.87
N LYS A 1112 31.91 -1.79 1.59
CA LYS A 1112 32.58 -0.97 2.61
C LYS A 1112 31.61 -0.45 3.67
N ALA A 1113 30.43 0.02 3.24
CA ALA A 1113 29.41 0.52 4.15
C ALA A 1113 28.83 -0.60 5.04
N LEU A 1114 28.57 -1.78 4.47
CA LEU A 1114 28.17 -2.99 5.20
C LEU A 1114 29.20 -3.37 6.27
N THR A 1115 30.48 -3.36 5.89
CA THR A 1115 31.59 -3.67 6.80
C THR A 1115 31.64 -2.70 7.96
N LEU A 1116 31.49 -1.39 7.72
CA LEU A 1116 31.53 -0.38 8.77
C LEU A 1116 30.32 -0.51 9.72
N GLN A 1117 29.11 -0.63 9.15
CA GLN A 1117 27.87 -0.71 9.92
C GLN A 1117 27.84 -1.95 10.83
N LEU A 1118 28.21 -3.12 10.29
CA LEU A 1118 28.27 -4.36 11.06
C LEU A 1118 29.37 -4.30 12.13
N GLY A 1119 30.53 -3.71 11.84
CA GLY A 1119 31.61 -3.55 12.81
C GLY A 1119 31.24 -2.73 14.03
N THR A 1120 30.68 -1.54 13.81
CA THR A 1120 30.22 -0.69 14.90
C THR A 1120 29.12 -1.37 15.71
N LEU A 1121 28.22 -2.11 15.06
CA LEU A 1121 27.16 -2.86 15.73
C LEU A 1121 27.71 -4.01 16.60
N LEU A 1122 28.71 -4.76 16.10
CA LEU A 1122 29.36 -5.82 16.87
C LEU A 1122 30.06 -5.27 18.12
N THR A 1123 30.70 -4.11 18.02
CA THR A 1123 31.27 -3.43 19.19
C THR A 1123 30.18 -3.00 20.18
N ALA A 1124 29.06 -2.48 19.72
CA ALA A 1124 27.92 -2.12 20.58
C ALA A 1124 27.32 -3.34 21.30
N LEU A 1125 27.15 -4.46 20.60
CA LEU A 1125 26.69 -5.72 21.20
C LEU A 1125 27.69 -6.28 22.22
N ASN A 1126 29.00 -6.12 21.97
CA ASN A 1126 30.02 -6.54 22.91
C ASN A 1126 29.89 -5.82 24.27
N GLU A 1127 29.60 -4.52 24.28
CA GLU A 1127 29.34 -3.79 25.54
C GLU A 1127 28.16 -4.38 26.32
N LEU A 1128 27.04 -4.68 25.62
CA LEU A 1128 25.85 -5.25 26.26
C LEU A 1128 26.07 -6.68 26.78
N VAL A 1129 26.91 -7.47 26.12
CA VAL A 1129 27.25 -8.84 26.51
C VAL A 1129 28.10 -8.87 27.78
N GLN A 1130 28.92 -7.84 28.02
CA GLN A 1130 29.71 -7.68 29.25
C GLN A 1130 28.88 -7.09 30.40
N THR A 1131 27.73 -6.50 30.10
CA THR A 1131 26.89 -5.83 31.09
C THR A 1131 26.14 -6.83 31.97
N ALA A 1132 26.09 -6.57 33.28
CA ALA A 1132 25.31 -7.34 34.26
C ALA A 1132 23.79 -7.07 34.16
N LEU A 1133 23.18 -7.42 33.02
CA LEU A 1133 21.77 -7.15 32.74
C LEU A 1133 20.82 -7.83 33.75
N PRO A 1134 19.69 -7.19 34.11
CA PRO A 1134 18.63 -7.79 34.92
C PRO A 1134 18.05 -9.05 34.26
N SER A 1135 17.89 -10.12 35.04
CA SER A 1135 17.34 -11.40 34.55
C SER A 1135 15.89 -11.24 34.09
N GLY A 1136 15.58 -11.61 32.84
CA GLY A 1136 14.21 -11.56 32.33
C GLY A 1136 14.14 -11.30 30.82
N VAL A 1137 13.31 -10.35 30.41
CA VAL A 1137 13.02 -10.06 28.98
C VAL A 1137 14.23 -9.48 28.25
N CYS A 1138 15.03 -8.63 28.90
CA CYS A 1138 16.24 -8.02 28.30
C CYS A 1138 17.27 -9.08 27.92
N THR A 1139 17.58 -10.01 28.84
CA THR A 1139 18.49 -11.14 28.59
C THR A 1139 18.00 -12.02 27.43
N ASN A 1140 16.72 -12.36 27.40
CA ASN A 1140 16.15 -13.19 26.33
C ASN A 1140 16.19 -12.50 24.96
N THR A 1141 15.90 -11.19 24.94
CA THR A 1141 15.92 -10.40 23.71
C THR A 1141 17.36 -10.26 23.19
N LEU A 1142 18.34 -10.01 24.08
CA LEU A 1142 19.76 -9.95 23.70
C LEU A 1142 20.24 -11.30 23.15
N LEU A 1143 19.92 -12.42 23.80
CA LEU A 1143 20.26 -13.76 23.28
C LEU A 1143 19.67 -14.01 21.88
N GLY A 1144 18.43 -13.56 21.64
CA GLY A 1144 17.78 -13.62 20.32
C GLY A 1144 18.51 -12.80 19.26
N GLU A 1145 18.83 -11.55 19.56
CA GLU A 1145 19.55 -10.65 18.63
C GLU A 1145 21.00 -11.10 18.37
N LEU A 1146 21.68 -11.70 19.36
CA LEU A 1146 23.00 -12.32 19.16
C LEU A 1146 22.90 -13.52 18.20
N SER A 1147 21.93 -14.42 18.39
CA SER A 1147 21.71 -15.56 17.49
C SER A 1147 21.42 -15.10 16.06
N ARG A 1148 20.64 -14.02 15.91
CA ARG A 1148 20.37 -13.37 14.64
C ARG A 1148 21.63 -12.77 14.01
N THR A 1149 22.46 -12.09 14.80
CA THR A 1149 23.73 -11.51 14.36
C THR A 1149 24.67 -12.57 13.80
N TYR A 1150 24.85 -13.71 14.48
CA TYR A 1150 25.65 -14.83 13.98
C TYR A 1150 25.06 -15.48 12.72
N THR A 1151 23.74 -15.49 12.58
CA THR A 1151 23.07 -15.97 11.35
C THR A 1151 23.38 -15.06 10.16
N ILE A 1152 23.36 -13.74 10.35
CA ILE A 1152 23.70 -12.75 9.32
C ILE A 1152 25.21 -12.78 8.99
N LEU A 1153 26.07 -12.92 10.01
CA LEU A 1153 27.50 -13.16 9.78
C LEU A 1153 27.72 -14.43 8.96
N THR A 1154 26.92 -15.48 9.18
CA THR A 1154 26.97 -16.71 8.39
C THR A 1154 26.53 -16.49 6.94
N THR A 1155 25.46 -15.72 6.69
CA THR A 1155 25.04 -15.38 5.31
C THR A 1155 26.06 -14.51 4.60
N LEU A 1156 26.72 -13.60 5.33
CA LEU A 1156 27.84 -12.81 4.83
C LEU A 1156 29.04 -13.67 4.45
N VAL A 1157 29.45 -14.62 5.29
CA VAL A 1157 30.53 -15.58 4.98
C VAL A 1157 30.17 -16.43 3.77
N LYS A 1158 28.91 -16.87 3.65
CA LYS A 1158 28.42 -17.60 2.47
C LYS A 1158 28.47 -16.75 1.20
N TYR A 1159 28.16 -15.46 1.28
CA TYR A 1159 28.29 -14.52 0.17
C TYR A 1159 29.75 -14.40 -0.27
N VAL A 1160 30.68 -14.17 0.67
CA VAL A 1160 32.12 -14.08 0.39
C VAL A 1160 32.70 -15.36 -0.22
N CYS A 1161 32.19 -16.54 0.16
CA CYS A 1161 32.60 -17.82 -0.45
C CYS A 1161 32.29 -17.92 -1.95
N VAL A 1162 31.35 -17.13 -2.47
CA VAL A 1162 30.91 -17.14 -3.87
C VAL A 1162 31.59 -16.02 -4.69
N CYS A 1163 32.13 -14.99 -4.04
CA CYS A 1163 32.81 -13.87 -4.70
C CYS A 1163 34.28 -14.17 -5.09
N PRO A 1164 34.81 -13.56 -6.17
CA PRO A 1164 36.22 -13.68 -6.54
C PRO A 1164 37.17 -13.05 -5.50
N LEU A 1165 38.37 -13.65 -5.34
CA LEU A 1165 39.31 -13.46 -4.21
C LEU A 1165 39.72 -12.00 -3.85
N LYS A 1166 39.43 -11.00 -4.69
CA LYS A 1166 39.91 -9.62 -4.56
C LYS A 1166 39.01 -8.70 -3.72
N SER A 1167 37.74 -9.06 -3.45
CA SER A 1167 36.83 -8.32 -2.57
C SER A 1167 36.93 -8.69 -1.07
N LEU A 1168 37.85 -9.59 -0.70
CA LEU A 1168 37.92 -10.18 0.64
C LEU A 1168 38.53 -9.29 1.75
N ILE A 1169 39.20 -8.17 1.42
CA ILE A 1169 40.05 -7.45 2.38
C ILE A 1169 39.25 -6.67 3.44
N PRO A 1170 38.16 -5.94 3.13
CA PRO A 1170 37.38 -5.23 4.16
C PRO A 1170 36.62 -6.19 5.09
N LEU A 1171 36.09 -7.27 4.54
CA LEU A 1171 35.30 -8.29 5.24
C LEU A 1171 36.12 -9.17 6.19
N TYR A 1172 37.42 -9.28 5.96
CA TYR A 1172 38.37 -9.95 6.85
C TYR A 1172 38.41 -9.32 8.25
N PHE A 1173 38.25 -7.99 8.36
CA PHE A 1173 38.30 -7.28 9.64
C PHE A 1173 37.12 -7.65 10.56
N GLN A 1174 35.92 -7.87 9.97
CA GLN A 1174 34.73 -8.25 10.72
C GLN A 1174 34.79 -9.67 11.27
N VAL A 1175 35.34 -10.59 10.47
CA VAL A 1175 35.58 -11.97 10.92
C VAL A 1175 36.54 -11.99 12.11
N LYS A 1176 37.62 -11.21 12.07
CA LYS A 1176 38.55 -11.09 13.21
C LYS A 1176 37.87 -10.47 14.44
N LEU A 1177 37.13 -9.37 14.27
CA LEU A 1177 36.43 -8.68 15.36
C LEU A 1177 35.42 -9.59 16.07
N SER A 1178 34.63 -10.35 15.31
CA SER A 1178 33.65 -11.30 15.85
C SER A 1178 34.30 -12.46 16.63
N GLY A 1179 35.46 -12.95 16.16
CA GLY A 1179 36.18 -14.06 16.78
C GLY A 1179 36.97 -13.68 18.03
N SER A 1180 37.49 -12.45 18.11
CA SER A 1180 38.30 -12.00 19.25
C SER A 1180 37.51 -11.27 20.34
N HIS A 1181 36.50 -10.47 19.98
CA HIS A 1181 35.76 -9.64 20.94
C HIS A 1181 34.41 -10.25 21.33
N LEU A 1182 33.59 -10.66 20.36
CA LEU A 1182 32.20 -11.05 20.65
C LEU A 1182 32.05 -12.50 21.14
N THR A 1183 32.70 -13.45 20.47
CA THR A 1183 32.48 -14.89 20.73
C THR A 1183 32.91 -15.34 22.14
N PRO A 1184 34.09 -14.97 22.65
CA PRO A 1184 34.49 -15.29 24.03
C PRO A 1184 33.52 -14.71 25.07
N GLN A 1185 33.11 -13.45 24.87
CA GLN A 1185 32.21 -12.76 25.78
C GLN A 1185 30.79 -13.33 25.74
N CYS A 1186 30.35 -13.87 24.61
CA CYS A 1186 29.06 -14.57 24.55
C CYS A 1186 29.05 -15.81 25.45
N TYR A 1187 30.15 -16.55 25.57
CA TYR A 1187 30.23 -17.73 26.44
C TYR A 1187 30.27 -17.35 27.93
N SER A 1188 30.99 -16.29 28.31
CA SER A 1188 30.95 -15.76 29.69
C SER A 1188 29.54 -15.29 30.06
N PHE A 1189 28.87 -14.56 29.15
CA PHE A 1189 27.47 -14.15 29.33
C PHE A 1189 26.51 -15.33 29.46
N ILE A 1190 26.62 -16.37 28.62
CA ILE A 1190 25.79 -17.58 28.74
C ILE A 1190 25.95 -18.22 30.13
N THR A 1191 27.18 -18.27 30.65
CA THR A 1191 27.48 -18.83 31.98
C THR A 1191 26.84 -18.00 33.09
N TYR A 1192 26.93 -16.67 33.01
CA TYR A 1192 26.25 -15.73 33.92
C TYR A 1192 24.72 -15.92 33.91
N VAL A 1193 24.13 -16.05 32.72
CA VAL A 1193 22.68 -16.28 32.55
C VAL A 1193 22.26 -17.62 33.15
N GLN A 1194 23.05 -18.68 32.96
CA GLN A 1194 22.79 -20.00 33.55
C GLN A 1194 22.90 -19.99 35.09
N ALA A 1195 23.82 -19.21 35.65
CA ALA A 1195 23.97 -19.07 37.10
C ALA A 1195 22.81 -18.31 37.76
N LYS A 1196 22.22 -17.30 37.08
CA LYS A 1196 21.10 -16.50 37.61
C LYS A 1196 19.71 -17.08 37.30
N LEU A 1197 19.53 -17.79 36.19
CA LEU A 1197 18.26 -18.42 35.80
C LEU A 1197 18.31 -19.92 36.07
N LEU A 1198 17.84 -20.33 37.25
CA LEU A 1198 17.56 -21.73 37.56
C LEU A 1198 16.43 -22.25 36.63
N ARG A 1199 16.86 -22.84 35.51
CA ARG A 1199 16.10 -23.59 34.49
C ARG A 1199 15.28 -22.78 33.46
N GLU A 1200 15.56 -23.10 32.19
CA GLU A 1200 14.77 -22.92 30.96
C GLU A 1200 14.77 -21.55 30.23
N THR A 1201 15.86 -21.27 29.50
CA THR A 1201 15.83 -20.35 28.35
C THR A 1201 16.05 -21.11 27.04
N LYS A 1202 14.98 -21.32 26.25
CA LYS A 1202 15.00 -21.92 24.90
C LYS A 1202 15.95 -21.21 23.91
N ALA A 1203 16.38 -19.99 24.22
CA ALA A 1203 17.24 -19.16 23.38
C ALA A 1203 18.72 -19.55 23.43
N ILE A 1204 19.22 -20.14 24.53
CA ILE A 1204 20.64 -20.49 24.68
C ILE A 1204 21.08 -21.55 23.65
N PRO A 1205 20.37 -22.67 23.46
CA PRO A 1205 20.74 -23.66 22.44
C PRO A 1205 20.75 -23.09 21.02
N ASN A 1206 19.83 -22.16 20.72
CA ASN A 1206 19.77 -21.50 19.42
C ASN A 1206 21.00 -20.60 19.17
N LEU A 1207 21.44 -19.86 20.19
CA LEU A 1207 22.65 -19.04 20.10
C LEU A 1207 23.90 -19.91 19.85
N ILE A 1208 24.08 -20.98 20.63
CA ILE A 1208 25.19 -21.92 20.47
C ILE A 1208 25.19 -22.51 19.06
N TYR A 1209 24.03 -22.99 18.59
CA TYR A 1209 23.88 -23.51 17.23
C TYR A 1209 24.25 -22.48 16.16
N SER A 1210 23.82 -21.22 16.30
CA SER A 1210 24.19 -20.15 15.36
C SER A 1210 25.69 -19.87 15.34
N ILE A 1211 26.37 -19.90 16.49
CA ILE A 1211 27.83 -19.75 16.60
C ILE A 1211 28.54 -20.93 15.91
N GLU A 1212 28.13 -22.16 16.18
CA GLU A 1212 28.70 -23.36 15.55
C GLU A 1212 28.53 -23.35 14.02
N GLN A 1213 27.36 -22.94 13.51
CA GLN A 1213 27.15 -22.79 12.08
C GLN A 1213 28.08 -21.72 11.48
N TYR A 1214 28.23 -20.58 12.16
CA TYR A 1214 29.14 -19.53 11.72
C TYR A 1214 30.58 -20.03 11.60
N GLU A 1215 31.11 -20.69 12.63
CA GLU A 1215 32.46 -21.26 12.64
C GLU A 1215 32.65 -22.32 11.55
N LYS A 1216 31.65 -23.19 11.34
CA LYS A 1216 31.67 -24.21 10.28
C LYS A 1216 31.85 -23.58 8.88
N TYR A 1217 31.15 -22.49 8.59
CA TYR A 1217 31.29 -21.79 7.31
C TYR A 1217 32.60 -20.99 7.23
N LEU A 1218 33.10 -20.43 8.33
CA LEU A 1218 34.44 -19.82 8.39
C LEU A 1218 35.56 -20.83 8.10
N ILE A 1219 35.49 -22.04 8.66
CA ILE A 1219 36.44 -23.13 8.36
C ILE A 1219 36.39 -23.47 6.86
N THR A 1220 35.19 -23.52 6.28
CA THR A 1220 35.01 -23.78 4.85
C THR A 1220 35.63 -22.68 3.99
N LEU A 1221 35.41 -21.41 4.37
CA LEU A 1221 36.03 -20.26 3.71
C LEU A 1221 37.57 -20.33 3.82
N SER A 1222 38.10 -20.57 5.02
CA SER A 1222 39.55 -20.66 5.26
C SER A 1222 40.23 -21.79 4.47
N LYS A 1223 39.57 -22.93 4.30
CA LYS A 1223 40.07 -24.01 3.43
C LYS A 1223 40.11 -23.61 1.94
N LYS A 1224 39.17 -22.77 1.50
CA LYS A 1224 39.08 -22.30 0.09
C LYS A 1224 39.97 -21.08 -0.20
N SER A 1225 40.22 -20.22 0.78
CA SER A 1225 41.04 -19.01 0.65
C SER A 1225 42.38 -19.14 1.38
N LYS A 1226 43.52 -19.08 0.67
CA LYS A 1226 44.88 -19.19 1.26
C LYS A 1226 45.20 -18.13 2.35
N VAL A 1227 44.40 -17.07 2.47
CA VAL A 1227 44.63 -15.88 3.32
C VAL A 1227 44.23 -16.10 4.79
N CYS A 1228 43.39 -17.09 5.12
CA CYS A 1228 42.76 -17.20 6.46
C CYS A 1228 43.36 -18.29 7.39
N LYS A 1229 44.63 -18.67 7.24
CA LYS A 1229 45.25 -19.69 8.11
C LYS A 1229 45.54 -19.23 9.54
N GLY A 1230 45.75 -17.94 9.79
CA GLY A 1230 46.09 -17.43 11.14
C GLY A 1230 44.91 -17.30 12.11
N VAL A 1231 43.71 -16.95 11.63
CA VAL A 1231 42.56 -16.59 12.48
C VAL A 1231 41.82 -17.81 13.06
N VAL A 1232 41.77 -18.92 12.32
CA VAL A 1232 41.08 -20.16 12.76
C VAL A 1232 41.85 -20.86 13.89
N TRP A 1233 43.14 -20.57 14.04
CA TRP A 1233 43.98 -21.20 15.06
C TRP A 1233 43.94 -20.45 16.41
N ASP A 1234 43.78 -19.13 16.43
CA ASP A 1234 43.61 -18.37 17.68
C ASP A 1234 42.26 -18.66 18.38
N GLY A 1235 41.16 -18.78 17.62
CA GLY A 1235 39.82 -19.07 18.20
C GLY A 1235 39.66 -20.48 18.76
N ARG A 1236 40.52 -21.44 18.37
CA ARG A 1236 40.52 -22.79 18.95
C ARG A 1236 41.21 -22.86 20.31
N LEU A 1237 42.16 -21.96 20.60
CA LEU A 1237 42.82 -21.95 21.91
C LEU A 1237 41.84 -21.55 23.02
N SER A 1238 40.99 -20.55 22.77
CA SER A 1238 40.01 -20.07 23.77
C SER A 1238 38.94 -21.11 24.10
N HIS A 1239 38.44 -21.89 23.12
CA HIS A 1239 37.45 -22.94 23.38
C HIS A 1239 38.03 -24.14 24.17
N ILE A 1240 39.31 -24.47 23.98
CA ILE A 1240 39.96 -25.59 24.70
C ILE A 1240 40.31 -25.17 26.13
N GLU A 1241 40.78 -23.94 26.35
CA GLU A 1241 41.02 -23.40 27.69
C GLU A 1241 39.71 -23.27 28.50
N LEU A 1242 38.63 -22.76 27.89
CA LEU A 1242 37.34 -22.59 28.59
C LEU A 1242 36.70 -23.95 28.98
N MET A 1243 36.74 -24.94 28.08
CA MET A 1243 36.25 -26.30 28.38
C MET A 1243 37.09 -26.99 29.47
N SER A 1244 38.40 -26.73 29.52
CA SER A 1244 39.26 -27.23 30.60
C SER A 1244 38.94 -26.59 31.96
N THR A 1245 38.47 -25.33 31.95
CA THR A 1245 38.09 -24.57 33.15
C THR A 1245 36.71 -24.97 33.66
N ILE A 1246 35.78 -25.29 32.77
CA ILE A 1246 34.42 -25.78 33.11
C ILE A 1246 34.48 -27.23 33.63
N ALA A 1247 35.37 -28.07 33.09
CA ALA A 1247 35.54 -29.45 33.55
C ALA A 1247 36.25 -29.58 34.92
N SER A 1248 36.88 -28.50 35.42
CA SER A 1248 37.63 -28.51 36.69
C SER A 1248 36.85 -27.94 37.89
N GLN A 1249 35.57 -27.60 37.73
CA GLN A 1249 34.70 -27.06 38.80
C GLN A 1249 33.47 -27.94 39.14
N GLU A 1250 33.59 -29.27 39.16
CA GLU A 1250 32.60 -30.12 39.84
C GLU A 1250 33.03 -30.39 41.30
N PRO A 1251 32.21 -30.06 42.32
CA PRO A 1251 32.49 -30.42 43.70
C PRO A 1251 32.10 -31.88 43.98
N GLU A 1252 33.01 -32.64 44.58
CA GLU A 1252 32.75 -33.95 45.17
C GLU A 1252 31.59 -33.87 46.19
N GLN A 1253 30.48 -34.57 45.94
CA GLN A 1253 29.50 -34.91 46.98
C GLN A 1253 29.06 -36.38 46.90
N SER A 1254 29.64 -37.15 47.83
CA SER A 1254 29.03 -38.16 48.71
C SER A 1254 27.88 -39.05 48.20
N GLN A 1255 28.20 -40.35 48.20
CA GLN A 1255 27.31 -41.49 48.03
C GLN A 1255 26.31 -41.66 49.19
N GLU A 1256 25.03 -41.92 48.89
CA GLU A 1256 24.21 -42.97 49.55
C GLU A 1256 22.95 -43.34 48.71
N PRO A 1257 22.43 -44.59 48.79
CA PRO A 1257 21.68 -45.21 47.70
C PRO A 1257 20.15 -45.26 47.92
N LYS A 1258 19.35 -44.91 46.91
CA LYS A 1258 17.89 -45.13 46.91
C LYS A 1258 17.51 -46.48 46.28
N LYS A 1259 16.98 -47.37 47.13
CA LYS A 1259 16.32 -48.63 46.78
C LYS A 1259 15.05 -48.41 45.93
N LYS A 1260 14.89 -49.27 44.92
CA LYS A 1260 13.66 -49.53 44.14
C LYS A 1260 12.46 -49.84 45.05
N ARG A 1261 11.27 -49.34 44.72
CA ARG A 1261 10.00 -50.07 44.93
C ARG A 1261 8.95 -49.73 43.87
N LYS A 1262 8.33 -50.80 43.38
CA LYS A 1262 7.31 -50.90 42.32
C LYS A 1262 5.94 -50.40 42.80
N LYS A 1263 5.14 -49.93 41.81
CA LYS A 1263 3.68 -50.03 41.63
C LYS A 1263 2.77 -49.82 42.85
N GLN A 1264 1.93 -48.79 42.79
CA GLN A 1264 0.53 -48.93 42.34
C GLN A 1264 0.05 -47.62 41.74
#